data_AF-A0A1A9WQP6-F1
#
_entry.id   AF-A0A1A9WQP6-F1
#
_cell.length_a   1.000
_cell.length_b   1.000
_cell.length_c   1.000
_cell.angle_alpha   90.00
_cell.angle_beta   90.00
_cell.angle_gamma   90.00
#
_symmetry.space_group_name_H-M   'P 1'
#
loop_
_entity.id
_entity.type
_entity.pdbx_description
1 polymer ?
#
loop_
_entity_poly.entity_id
_entity_poly.type
_entity_poly.pdbx_seq_one_letter_code
_entity_poly.pdbx_strand_id
1 'polypeptide(L)'
;MNVELPFKTEYAKTGRANCKGCKNNIAQGSLRIAAMVQSAFHDGKQANWFHESCFFKKQRPSSVGDIENYENLRIEDQKRLEQKIETLGNAVIVSSTEKKGKKRTKVENTALKDFGIEYAKSGRAACRGCEQKIIKDQIRIRKTVYDTEVGMKYGGQPLWHHYECFAQLRGELGWLDIGSNLPGFETLKKEDQEKVKKALPPVKSEDVPVVKKAKLEKLDEEDEKAKEELMKKVEKQTKRFHKFRDFIKEEMSKSDRNTLLLFNNQTPFEGDSGKLLDQLADLLAFGALSACPECNGQQLLFNKSGYLCNGELTEWTRCANLIKEPKREACKVPTELKKKYKFLKEVSKKPEVRAIRYIPPSAAVIAKNVDLKKNDDLVDGPKIKRERPPLYNLTFAYIGVNSNEKNLKNRVVQMGGKCEPKVTEKTIAVFSTAAEVKRLGSRMEKVKELGLHVIPVDYLDSVESDATGAISYITSLSLCDWGTEPSARVPQEEKKSVKSKSIYTKSVPTSMTLKIKDGLAVDPDSGLEDVAHVYVAQNKDKYNAVLGQTDIQRNKNSYYKLQLLQDDKKNRFWIFRSWGRIGTTIGGNKLEKFPNLVEAIESFKALYLEKSGNEFENRHNFVKVAGRMYPIDIDYSEDAKVDLSAEHSIKSKLPIAVQDIIKLIFDVDNMKRTMMEFDLDMEKMPLGKLSQKQIQSAYKVLTEIQGLIEESGSNTKFIDATNRFYTLIPHNFGTQSPPLLDTIEQVEKLRQMLDSLLEIECAYNLIKTEDHKEEKNPIDQHYEQLKTTLEPLDKKSEEYALLEKYVQNTHGETHNMYELEIGDILKVSRQGEARRFKPFKKLHNRRLLWHGSRLTNYAGILSHGLKIAPPEAPSTGYMFGKGIYFADMVSKSANYCCTSKQNSKGLMLLSEVALGDMMECTGAKYVTKLPKEKHSCFGHGRTMPDPKESHYRQDGVEIPLGKPITDPDLKSSLLYNEFIVYDIAQVNIQYLFLMNFKYKY
;
A
#
# COMPACT_ATOMS: atom_id res chain seq x y z
N MET A 1 12.98 -0.74 18.95
CA MET A 1 11.92 -1.22 18.05
C MET A 1 11.90 -2.75 18.08
N ASN A 2 10.72 -3.35 18.14
CA ASN A 2 10.57 -4.81 18.16
C ASN A 2 10.78 -5.32 16.72
N VAL A 3 11.92 -5.94 16.44
CA VAL A 3 12.22 -6.52 15.12
C VAL A 3 11.34 -7.75 14.95
N GLU A 4 10.54 -7.80 13.88
CA GLU A 4 9.68 -8.96 13.65
C GLU A 4 10.53 -10.14 13.15
N LEU A 5 10.64 -11.17 13.98
CA LEU A 5 11.51 -12.32 13.70
C LEU A 5 10.80 -13.34 12.78
N PRO A 6 11.53 -13.94 11.82
CA PRO A 6 10.95 -14.89 10.86
C PRO A 6 10.63 -16.27 11.46
N PHE A 7 11.23 -16.62 12.59
CA PHE A 7 11.07 -17.94 13.21
C PHE A 7 10.73 -17.80 14.69
N LYS A 8 10.13 -18.85 15.26
CA LYS A 8 9.74 -18.92 16.68
C LYS A 8 9.97 -20.31 17.27
N THR A 9 10.41 -20.39 18.52
CA THR A 9 10.55 -21.66 19.25
C THR A 9 9.69 -21.73 20.51
N GLU A 10 9.14 -22.91 20.79
CA GLU A 10 8.55 -23.22 22.09
C GLU A 10 8.45 -24.73 22.34
N TYR A 11 8.17 -25.11 23.58
CA TYR A 11 7.76 -26.47 23.91
C TYR A 11 6.27 -26.65 23.63
N ALA A 12 5.91 -27.73 22.93
CA ALA A 12 4.54 -27.99 22.51
C ALA A 12 3.58 -28.08 23.72
N LYS A 13 2.64 -27.14 23.81
CA LYS A 13 1.67 -27.07 24.91
C LYS A 13 0.70 -28.26 24.93
N THR A 14 0.37 -28.78 23.75
CA THR A 14 -0.54 -29.93 23.54
C THR A 14 -0.01 -30.80 22.41
N GLY A 15 -0.47 -32.06 22.34
CA GLY A 15 -0.16 -32.99 21.25
C GLY A 15 -0.94 -32.78 19.95
N ARG A 16 -1.74 -31.70 19.85
CA ARG A 16 -2.69 -31.47 18.73
C ARG A 16 -2.08 -30.77 17.51
N ALA A 17 -0.84 -30.32 17.61
CA ALA A 17 -0.22 -29.56 16.52
C ALA A 17 0.45 -30.50 15.51
N ASN A 18 0.13 -30.32 14.23
CA ASN A 18 0.71 -31.14 13.16
C ASN A 18 1.93 -30.45 12.57
N CYS A 19 3.01 -31.21 12.41
CA CYS A 19 4.22 -30.74 11.74
C CYS A 19 3.93 -30.44 10.28
N LYS A 20 4.22 -29.21 9.82
CA LYS A 20 4.00 -28.82 8.42
C LYS A 20 4.91 -29.57 7.43
N GLY A 21 6.03 -30.12 7.92
CA GLY A 21 6.99 -30.89 7.13
C GLY A 21 6.55 -32.34 6.86
N CYS A 22 6.31 -33.14 7.91
CA CYS A 22 5.97 -34.55 7.79
C CYS A 22 4.47 -34.88 8.00
N LYS A 23 3.65 -33.88 8.33
CA LYS A 23 2.21 -33.99 8.65
C LYS A 23 1.84 -34.78 9.91
N ASN A 24 2.79 -35.40 10.59
CA ASN A 24 2.57 -36.09 11.86
C ASN A 24 2.40 -35.12 13.04
N ASN A 25 1.73 -35.59 14.10
CA ASN A 25 1.54 -34.85 15.34
C ASN A 25 2.89 -34.55 16.03
N ILE A 26 2.96 -33.40 16.69
CA ILE A 26 4.07 -32.99 17.54
C ILE A 26 3.67 -33.28 18.99
N ALA A 27 4.40 -34.18 19.65
CA ALA A 27 4.11 -34.61 21.01
C ALA A 27 4.15 -33.43 22.01
N GLN A 28 3.26 -33.44 23.00
CA GLN A 28 3.28 -32.47 24.09
C GLN A 28 4.64 -32.48 24.80
N GLY A 29 5.14 -31.29 25.16
CA GLY A 29 6.43 -31.12 25.81
C GLY A 29 7.64 -31.16 24.88
N SER A 30 7.50 -31.62 23.63
CA SER A 30 8.61 -31.64 22.67
C SER A 30 8.93 -30.24 22.13
N LEU A 31 10.20 -29.99 21.82
CA LEU A 31 10.65 -28.74 21.19
C LEU A 31 10.09 -28.66 19.76
N ARG A 32 9.42 -27.54 19.46
CA ARG A 32 8.92 -27.23 18.12
C ARG A 32 9.41 -25.86 17.66
N ILE A 33 9.64 -25.76 16.35
CA ILE A 33 10.10 -24.54 15.69
C ILE A 33 9.07 -24.16 14.64
N ALA A 34 8.66 -22.90 14.62
CA ALA A 34 7.75 -22.35 13.63
C ALA A 34 8.47 -21.43 12.65
N ALA A 35 8.02 -21.48 11.40
CA ALA A 35 8.18 -20.37 10.47
C ALA A 35 6.97 -19.44 10.60
N MET A 36 7.22 -18.14 10.82
CA MET A 36 6.18 -17.11 10.95
C MET A 36 5.77 -16.65 9.55
N VAL A 37 4.59 -17.07 9.10
CA VAL A 37 4.09 -16.79 7.75
C VAL A 37 2.82 -15.96 7.81
N GLN A 38 2.62 -15.07 6.84
CA GLN A 38 1.37 -14.31 6.76
C GLN A 38 0.18 -15.26 6.58
N SER A 39 -0.81 -15.12 7.47
CA SER A 39 -2.06 -15.87 7.39
C SER A 39 -2.89 -15.42 6.19
N ALA A 40 -3.60 -16.37 5.56
CA ALA A 40 -4.55 -16.06 4.51
C ALA A 40 -5.94 -15.66 5.07
N PHE A 41 -6.21 -15.98 6.35
CA PHE A 41 -7.55 -15.90 6.93
C PHE A 41 -7.72 -14.76 7.95
N HIS A 42 -6.61 -14.22 8.47
CA HIS A 42 -6.64 -13.15 9.45
C HIS A 42 -5.41 -12.26 9.28
N ASP A 43 -5.54 -11.01 9.70
CA ASP A 43 -4.47 -10.03 9.61
C ASP A 43 -3.41 -10.25 10.70
N GLY A 44 -2.39 -11.03 10.33
CA GLY A 44 -1.25 -11.34 11.18
C GLY A 44 -0.47 -12.57 10.71
N LYS A 45 0.66 -12.83 11.37
CA LYS A 45 1.45 -14.02 11.11
C LYS A 45 0.92 -15.22 11.90
N GLN A 46 0.86 -16.36 11.22
CA GLN A 46 0.60 -17.65 11.84
C GLN A 46 1.90 -18.45 11.97
N ALA A 47 2.00 -19.20 13.06
CA ALA A 47 3.11 -20.10 13.31
C ALA A 47 2.91 -21.43 12.57
N ASN A 48 3.69 -21.65 11.51
CA ASN A 48 3.76 -22.96 10.85
C ASN A 48 4.73 -23.86 11.64
N TRP A 49 4.20 -24.66 12.55
CA TRP A 49 5.00 -25.54 13.41
C TRP A 49 5.64 -26.72 12.67
N PHE A 50 6.88 -27.03 13.03
CA PHE A 50 7.65 -28.18 12.56
C PHE A 50 8.29 -28.90 13.76
N HIS A 51 8.51 -30.21 13.61
CA HIS A 51 9.55 -30.88 14.42
C HIS A 51 10.90 -30.24 14.11
N GLU A 52 11.79 -30.22 15.11
CA GLU A 52 13.15 -29.69 14.96
C GLU A 52 13.87 -30.26 13.73
N SER A 53 13.82 -31.58 13.51
CA SER A 53 14.45 -32.24 12.36
C SER A 53 13.80 -31.91 11.01
N CYS A 54 12.51 -31.58 11.00
CA CYS A 54 11.77 -31.22 9.79
C CYS A 54 11.97 -29.75 9.41
N PHE A 55 12.09 -28.87 10.41
CA PHE A 55 12.32 -27.44 10.22
C PHE A 55 13.57 -27.20 9.36
N PHE A 56 14.69 -27.78 9.75
CA PHE A 56 15.96 -27.70 9.03
C PHE A 56 16.00 -28.46 7.69
N LYS A 57 14.90 -29.06 7.22
CA LYS A 57 14.79 -29.54 5.83
C LYS A 57 14.11 -28.53 4.92
N LYS A 58 13.32 -27.63 5.51
CA LYS A 58 12.42 -26.70 4.81
C LYS A 58 12.77 -25.24 5.05
N GLN A 59 13.61 -24.94 6.03
CA GLN A 59 14.00 -23.59 6.44
C GLN A 59 15.52 -23.53 6.69
N ARG A 60 16.08 -22.33 6.55
CA ARG A 60 17.51 -22.03 6.68
C ARG A 60 17.68 -20.71 7.47
N PRO A 61 17.53 -20.72 8.81
CA PRO A 61 17.85 -19.54 9.61
C PRO A 61 19.35 -19.21 9.50
N SER A 62 19.69 -17.92 9.47
CA SER A 62 21.09 -17.48 9.38
C SER A 62 21.75 -17.40 10.75
N SER A 63 20.96 -17.12 11.78
CA SER A 63 21.40 -17.00 13.18
C SER A 63 20.32 -17.52 14.12
N VAL A 64 20.71 -18.01 15.32
CA VAL A 64 19.75 -18.22 16.43
C VAL A 64 19.05 -16.91 16.82
N GLY A 65 19.69 -15.77 16.54
CA GLY A 65 19.08 -14.45 16.70
C GLY A 65 17.88 -14.18 15.80
N ASP A 66 17.64 -15.00 14.76
CA ASP A 66 16.46 -14.92 13.90
C ASP A 66 15.24 -15.66 14.49
N ILE A 67 15.40 -16.30 15.65
CA ILE A 67 14.40 -17.17 16.28
C ILE A 67 13.85 -16.51 17.56
N GLU A 68 12.56 -16.20 17.56
CA GLU A 68 11.85 -15.69 18.74
C GLU A 68 11.80 -16.75 19.85
N ASN A 69 11.98 -16.31 21.10
CA ASN A 69 11.87 -17.13 22.31
C ASN A 69 12.98 -18.20 22.45
N TYR A 70 14.12 -18.00 21.81
CA TYR A 70 15.30 -18.85 21.93
C TYR A 70 15.88 -18.84 23.36
N GLU A 71 15.94 -17.67 23.99
CA GLU A 71 16.57 -17.44 25.30
C GLU A 71 15.83 -18.12 26.46
N ASN A 72 14.55 -18.48 26.26
CA ASN A 72 13.74 -19.19 27.25
C ASN A 72 13.82 -20.72 27.08
N LEU A 73 14.56 -21.24 26.09
CA LEU A 73 14.76 -22.69 25.92
C LEU A 73 15.71 -23.25 26.99
N ARG A 74 15.66 -24.58 27.19
CA ARG A 74 16.66 -25.27 28.02
C ARG A 74 18.04 -25.16 27.39
N ILE A 75 19.08 -25.15 28.22
CA ILE A 75 20.46 -24.91 27.75
C ILE A 75 20.95 -26.00 26.78
N GLU A 76 20.50 -27.24 26.95
CA GLU A 76 20.84 -28.36 26.07
C GLU A 76 20.23 -28.17 24.68
N ASP A 77 19.00 -27.67 24.61
CA ASP A 77 18.31 -27.36 23.36
C ASP A 77 18.92 -26.14 22.67
N GLN A 78 19.32 -25.12 23.43
CA GLN A 78 20.04 -23.94 22.92
C GLN A 78 21.34 -24.35 22.21
N LYS A 79 22.21 -25.11 22.89
CA LYS A 79 23.48 -25.62 22.34
C LYS A 79 23.24 -26.49 21.09
N ARG A 80 22.19 -27.33 21.09
CA ARG A 80 21.83 -28.18 19.93
C ARG A 80 21.37 -27.36 18.72
N LEU A 81 20.61 -26.28 18.92
CA LEU A 81 20.18 -25.39 17.84
C LEU A 81 21.34 -24.59 17.26
N GLU A 82 22.23 -24.04 18.10
CA GLU A 82 23.44 -23.33 17.65
C GLU A 82 24.29 -24.22 16.72
N GLN A 83 24.59 -25.45 17.15
CA GLN A 83 25.35 -26.41 16.34
C GLN A 83 24.68 -26.74 15.01
N LYS A 84 23.34 -26.89 14.99
CA LYS A 84 22.59 -27.18 13.76
C LYS A 84 22.59 -26.01 12.78
N ILE A 85 22.45 -24.77 13.27
CA ILE A 85 22.49 -23.58 12.42
C ILE A 85 23.91 -23.39 11.86
N GLU A 86 24.94 -23.57 12.68
CA GLU A 86 26.33 -23.49 12.21
C GLU A 86 26.64 -24.54 11.14
N THR A 87 26.13 -25.76 11.30
CA THR A 87 26.29 -26.84 10.31
C THR A 87 25.52 -26.57 9.00
N LEU A 88 24.47 -25.76 9.01
CA LEU A 88 23.57 -25.52 7.87
C LEU A 88 23.66 -24.11 7.27
N GLY A 89 24.44 -23.21 7.87
CA GLY A 89 24.58 -21.82 7.46
C GLY A 89 25.14 -21.69 6.03
N ASN A 90 24.81 -20.58 5.36
CA ASN A 90 25.05 -20.27 3.94
C ASN A 90 26.39 -20.81 3.39
N ALA A 91 26.38 -22.05 2.91
CA ALA A 91 27.52 -22.65 2.26
C ALA A 91 27.54 -22.24 0.79
N VAL A 92 28.64 -21.63 0.39
CA VAL A 92 28.98 -21.35 -1.00
C VAL A 92 29.41 -22.67 -1.64
N ILE A 93 28.89 -22.98 -2.83
CA ILE A 93 29.35 -24.16 -3.58
C ILE A 93 30.63 -23.76 -4.31
N VAL A 94 31.77 -24.29 -3.85
CA VAL A 94 33.09 -24.04 -4.42
C VAL A 94 33.49 -25.18 -5.36
N SER A 95 34.33 -24.89 -6.35
CA SER A 95 34.80 -25.87 -7.32
C SER A 95 35.53 -27.05 -6.65
N SER A 96 35.20 -28.27 -7.09
CA SER A 96 35.89 -29.50 -6.68
C SER A 96 37.32 -29.64 -7.24
N THR A 97 37.75 -28.74 -8.13
CA THR A 97 39.08 -28.81 -8.76
C THR A 97 40.25 -28.48 -7.83
N GLU A 98 40.02 -27.77 -6.71
CA GLU A 98 41.07 -27.48 -5.71
C GLU A 98 41.29 -28.60 -4.68
N LYS A 99 40.42 -29.61 -4.62
CA LYS A 99 40.55 -30.75 -3.69
C LYS A 99 40.51 -32.07 -4.45
N LYS A 100 41.63 -32.42 -5.12
CA LYS A 100 41.84 -33.77 -5.68
C LYS A 100 41.49 -34.84 -4.62
N GLY A 101 40.36 -35.53 -4.80
CA GLY A 101 39.98 -36.72 -4.04
C GLY A 101 39.10 -36.56 -2.79
N LYS A 102 38.67 -35.36 -2.35
CA LYS A 102 37.75 -35.24 -1.20
C LYS A 102 36.28 -35.18 -1.65
N LYS A 103 35.45 -36.11 -1.13
CA LYS A 103 33.97 -36.05 -1.26
C LYS A 103 33.45 -34.71 -0.72
N ARG A 104 32.47 -34.11 -1.40
CA ARG A 104 31.76 -32.91 -0.94
C ARG A 104 31.28 -33.10 0.49
N THR A 105 31.43 -32.06 1.30
CA THR A 105 30.94 -32.04 2.68
C THR A 105 29.41 -32.19 2.71
N LYS A 106 28.87 -32.61 3.86
CA LYS A 106 27.41 -32.73 4.06
C LYS A 106 26.70 -31.39 3.83
N VAL A 107 27.38 -30.27 4.11
CA VAL A 107 26.87 -28.91 3.93
C VAL A 107 26.80 -28.54 2.45
N GLU A 108 27.87 -28.77 1.68
CA GLU A 108 27.89 -28.55 0.22
C GLU A 108 26.87 -29.41 -0.52
N ASN A 109 26.71 -30.68 -0.14
CA ASN A 109 25.70 -31.57 -0.72
C ASN A 109 24.26 -31.11 -0.42
N THR A 110 24.06 -30.39 0.69
CA THR A 110 22.74 -29.84 1.04
C THR A 110 22.47 -28.56 0.26
N ALA A 111 23.44 -27.66 0.16
CA ALA A 111 23.32 -26.41 -0.60
C ALA A 111 23.20 -26.66 -2.13
N LEU A 112 23.77 -27.76 -2.64
CA LEU A 112 23.61 -28.18 -4.04
C LEU A 112 22.15 -28.37 -4.44
N LYS A 113 21.30 -28.85 -3.52
CA LYS A 113 19.86 -29.08 -3.77
C LYS A 113 19.07 -27.80 -4.04
N ASP A 114 19.61 -26.66 -3.61
CA ASP A 114 18.99 -25.37 -3.85
C ASP A 114 19.16 -24.92 -5.31
N PHE A 115 20.13 -25.49 -6.04
CA PHE A 115 20.36 -25.21 -7.44
C PHE A 115 19.73 -26.26 -8.35
N GLY A 116 19.51 -25.89 -9.61
CA GLY A 116 19.12 -26.84 -10.65
C GLY A 116 18.99 -26.17 -12.00
N ILE A 117 19.12 -26.95 -13.05
CA ILE A 117 19.01 -26.51 -14.44
C ILE A 117 17.99 -27.37 -15.18
N GLU A 118 17.11 -26.72 -15.94
CA GLU A 118 16.09 -27.41 -16.75
C GLU A 118 15.63 -26.52 -17.92
N TYR A 119 14.89 -27.12 -18.86
CA TYR A 119 14.13 -26.39 -19.86
C TYR A 119 12.85 -25.79 -19.25
N ALA A 120 12.51 -24.57 -19.65
CA ALA A 120 11.32 -23.87 -19.18
C ALA A 120 10.04 -24.57 -19.65
N LYS A 121 9.29 -25.17 -18.72
CA LYS A 121 8.02 -25.86 -19.02
C LYS A 121 6.93 -24.95 -19.59
N SER A 122 7.01 -23.64 -19.32
CA SER A 122 6.08 -22.61 -19.83
C SER A 122 6.73 -21.24 -19.85
N GLY A 123 6.18 -20.33 -20.66
CA GLY A 123 6.60 -18.92 -20.76
C GLY A 123 6.14 -18.00 -19.60
N ARG A 124 5.73 -18.57 -18.46
CA ARG A 124 5.19 -17.79 -17.31
C ARG A 124 6.25 -17.33 -16.32
N ALA A 125 7.42 -17.98 -16.29
CA ALA A 125 8.49 -17.61 -15.37
C ALA A 125 9.21 -16.36 -15.87
N ALA A 126 9.54 -15.42 -14.98
CA ALA A 126 10.40 -14.28 -15.29
C ALA A 126 11.77 -14.50 -14.67
N CYS A 127 12.82 -14.06 -15.37
CA CYS A 127 14.19 -14.10 -14.90
C CYS A 127 14.40 -13.05 -13.81
N ARG A 128 14.93 -13.43 -12.65
CA ARG A 128 15.18 -12.49 -11.54
C ARG A 128 16.38 -11.55 -11.73
N GLY A 129 17.21 -11.79 -12.76
CA GLY A 129 18.28 -10.87 -13.16
C GLY A 129 17.80 -9.73 -14.06
N CYS A 130 17.29 -10.07 -15.25
CA CYS A 130 16.86 -9.10 -16.26
C CYS A 130 15.35 -8.76 -16.26
N GLU A 131 14.56 -9.37 -15.38
CA GLU A 131 13.09 -9.20 -15.24
C GLU A 131 12.24 -9.60 -16.47
N GLN A 132 12.86 -10.07 -17.55
CA GLN A 132 12.16 -10.56 -18.74
C GLN A 132 11.58 -11.97 -18.55
N LYS A 133 10.50 -12.28 -19.29
CA LYS A 133 9.91 -13.63 -19.34
C LYS A 133 10.88 -14.64 -19.96
N ILE A 134 11.04 -15.77 -19.30
CA ILE A 134 11.76 -16.95 -19.80
C ILE A 134 10.80 -17.72 -20.69
N ILE A 135 11.12 -17.81 -21.98
CA ILE A 135 10.27 -18.44 -22.99
C ILE A 135 10.23 -19.96 -22.76
N LYS A 136 9.14 -20.61 -23.17
CA LYS A 136 9.04 -22.08 -23.12
C LYS A 136 10.21 -22.73 -23.86
N ASP A 137 10.72 -23.83 -23.31
CA ASP A 137 11.83 -24.64 -23.84
C ASP A 137 13.20 -23.92 -23.86
N GLN A 138 13.33 -22.72 -23.28
CA GLN A 138 14.63 -22.09 -22.99
C GLN A 138 15.29 -22.68 -21.73
N ILE A 139 16.63 -22.69 -21.71
CA ILE A 139 17.42 -23.09 -20.55
C ILE A 139 17.22 -22.07 -19.42
N ARG A 140 16.87 -22.57 -18.24
CA ARG A 140 16.78 -21.77 -17.02
C ARG A 140 17.46 -22.44 -15.85
N ILE A 141 18.06 -21.62 -15.00
CA ILE A 141 18.73 -22.06 -13.78
C ILE A 141 17.94 -21.52 -12.59
N ARG A 142 17.63 -22.40 -11.62
CA ARG A 142 16.99 -22.01 -10.36
C ARG A 142 18.01 -21.85 -9.24
N LYS A 143 17.78 -20.86 -8.38
CA LYS A 143 18.26 -20.81 -7.00
C LYS A 143 17.06 -20.85 -6.07
N THR A 144 16.99 -21.85 -5.21
CA THR A 144 15.94 -21.99 -4.21
C THR A 144 16.28 -21.12 -3.02
N VAL A 145 15.37 -20.20 -2.69
CA VAL A 145 15.49 -19.30 -1.55
C VAL A 145 14.40 -19.60 -0.53
N TYR A 146 14.68 -19.36 0.75
CA TYR A 146 13.79 -19.74 1.85
C TYR A 146 13.26 -18.55 2.65
N ASP A 147 13.78 -17.35 2.40
CA ASP A 147 13.52 -16.08 3.09
C ASP A 147 12.41 -15.23 2.46
N THR A 148 11.92 -15.62 1.28
CA THR A 148 10.76 -15.00 0.62
C THR A 148 9.44 -15.47 1.25
N GLU A 149 8.35 -14.70 1.08
CA GLU A 149 7.02 -15.10 1.60
C GLU A 149 6.59 -16.50 1.12
N VAL A 150 6.84 -16.81 -0.16
CA VAL A 150 6.58 -18.12 -0.77
C VAL A 150 7.55 -19.18 -0.23
N GLY A 151 8.83 -18.83 -0.10
CA GLY A 151 9.87 -19.72 0.43
C GLY A 151 9.56 -20.15 1.87
N MET A 152 9.20 -19.21 2.74
CA MET A 152 8.82 -19.50 4.12
C MET A 152 7.53 -20.34 4.21
N LYS A 153 6.53 -20.06 3.34
CA LYS A 153 5.24 -20.77 3.35
C LYS A 153 5.34 -22.22 2.86
N TYR A 154 6.08 -22.48 1.79
CA TYR A 154 6.15 -23.80 1.15
C TYR A 154 7.47 -24.56 1.39
N GLY A 155 8.42 -23.92 2.05
CA GLY A 155 9.74 -24.49 2.37
C GLY A 155 10.67 -24.51 1.16
N GLY A 156 10.80 -23.35 0.51
CA GLY A 156 11.65 -23.08 -0.64
C GLY A 156 10.88 -22.51 -1.84
N GLN A 157 11.38 -21.42 -2.42
CA GLN A 157 10.91 -20.86 -3.68
C GLN A 157 12.01 -20.94 -4.74
N PRO A 158 11.78 -21.60 -5.89
CA PRO A 158 12.73 -21.57 -6.99
C PRO A 158 12.67 -20.19 -7.68
N LEU A 159 13.76 -19.42 -7.57
CA LEU A 159 13.97 -18.22 -8.35
C LEU A 159 14.68 -18.56 -9.64
N TRP A 160 13.98 -18.37 -10.76
CA TRP A 160 14.48 -18.70 -12.09
C TRP A 160 15.29 -17.55 -12.69
N HIS A 161 16.34 -17.93 -13.41
CA HIS A 161 17.22 -17.02 -14.15
C HIS A 161 17.45 -17.61 -15.54
N HIS A 162 17.65 -16.75 -16.54
CA HIS A 162 18.33 -17.18 -17.76
C HIS A 162 19.73 -17.67 -17.41
N TYR A 163 20.25 -18.65 -18.14
CA TYR A 163 21.57 -19.21 -17.85
C TYR A 163 22.70 -18.15 -17.92
N GLU A 164 22.61 -17.21 -18.87
CA GLU A 164 23.51 -16.04 -18.99
C GLU A 164 23.39 -15.10 -17.79
N CYS A 165 22.15 -14.79 -17.39
CA CYS A 165 21.91 -13.93 -16.23
C CYS A 165 22.42 -14.58 -14.93
N PHE A 166 22.24 -15.89 -14.80
CA PHE A 166 22.77 -16.64 -13.66
C PHE A 166 24.30 -16.63 -13.64
N ALA A 167 24.95 -16.76 -14.80
CA ALA A 167 26.41 -16.71 -14.90
C ALA A 167 26.98 -15.37 -14.43
N GLN A 168 26.34 -14.26 -14.76
CA GLN A 168 26.73 -12.93 -14.27
C GLN A 168 26.46 -12.75 -12.77
N LEU A 169 25.37 -13.33 -12.24
CA LEU A 169 25.00 -13.22 -10.82
C LEU A 169 25.59 -14.35 -9.94
N ARG A 170 26.43 -15.23 -10.49
CA ARG A 170 26.84 -16.46 -9.81
C ARG A 170 27.56 -16.22 -8.48
N GLY A 171 28.28 -15.10 -8.35
CA GLY A 171 28.92 -14.67 -7.11
C GLY A 171 27.90 -14.29 -6.03
N GLU A 172 26.90 -13.47 -6.38
CA GLU A 172 25.81 -13.08 -5.47
C GLU A 172 24.94 -14.30 -5.08
N LEU A 173 24.70 -15.21 -6.03
CA LEU A 173 23.87 -16.40 -5.82
C LEU A 173 24.60 -17.54 -5.07
N GLY A 174 25.90 -17.41 -4.80
CA GLY A 174 26.71 -18.37 -4.07
C GLY A 174 27.08 -19.63 -4.86
N TRP A 175 27.19 -19.52 -6.19
CA TRP A 175 27.59 -20.61 -7.10
C TRP A 175 28.96 -20.34 -7.74
N LEU A 176 30.01 -21.00 -7.23
CA LEU A 176 31.39 -20.85 -7.71
C LEU A 176 31.92 -22.11 -8.43
N ASP A 177 31.06 -23.10 -8.65
CA ASP A 177 31.41 -24.37 -9.29
C ASP A 177 31.07 -24.37 -10.80
N ILE A 178 31.55 -25.36 -11.55
CA ILE A 178 31.35 -25.46 -13.00
C ILE A 178 29.91 -25.82 -13.38
N GLY A 179 29.46 -25.37 -14.55
CA GLY A 179 28.09 -25.60 -15.03
C GLY A 179 27.70 -27.08 -15.14
N SER A 180 28.64 -27.99 -15.39
CA SER A 180 28.37 -29.45 -15.47
C SER A 180 27.96 -30.05 -14.14
N ASN A 181 28.30 -29.42 -13.02
CA ASN A 181 27.97 -29.90 -11.68
C ASN A 181 26.57 -29.44 -11.21
N LEU A 182 25.82 -28.73 -12.05
CA LEU A 182 24.45 -28.33 -11.76
C LEU A 182 23.50 -29.54 -11.79
N PRO A 183 22.66 -29.74 -10.77
CA PRO A 183 21.64 -30.79 -10.80
C PRO A 183 20.70 -30.62 -11.99
N GLY A 184 20.59 -31.66 -12.83
CA GLY A 184 19.76 -31.66 -14.04
C GLY A 184 20.51 -31.39 -15.35
N PHE A 185 21.82 -31.11 -15.31
CA PHE A 185 22.63 -30.83 -16.50
C PHE A 185 22.58 -31.94 -17.57
N GLU A 186 22.61 -33.20 -17.13
CA GLU A 186 22.58 -34.38 -18.01
C GLU A 186 21.28 -34.49 -18.83
N THR A 187 20.20 -33.81 -18.42
CA THR A 187 18.91 -33.84 -19.13
C THR A 187 18.85 -32.87 -20.32
N LEU A 188 19.85 -32.00 -20.47
CA LEU A 188 19.94 -31.04 -21.59
C LEU A 188 20.50 -31.71 -22.85
N LYS A 189 20.16 -31.17 -24.02
CA LYS A 189 20.77 -31.57 -25.30
C LYS A 189 22.28 -31.29 -25.30
N LYS A 190 23.08 -32.09 -26.03
CA LYS A 190 24.55 -31.94 -26.09
C LYS A 190 24.99 -30.52 -26.50
N GLU A 191 24.31 -29.90 -27.46
CA GLU A 191 24.58 -28.52 -27.87
C GLU A 191 24.39 -27.50 -26.73
N ASP A 192 23.32 -27.67 -25.95
CA ASP A 192 22.98 -26.79 -24.84
C ASP A 192 23.87 -27.05 -23.61
N GLN A 193 24.33 -28.29 -23.43
CA GLN A 193 25.36 -28.64 -22.43
C GLN A 193 26.66 -27.85 -22.68
N GLU A 194 27.11 -27.75 -23.94
CA GLU A 194 28.29 -26.96 -24.30
C GLU A 194 28.08 -25.44 -24.07
N LYS A 195 26.89 -24.91 -24.38
CA LYS A 195 26.55 -23.50 -24.06
C LYS A 195 26.66 -23.20 -22.57
N VAL A 196 26.14 -24.10 -21.72
CA VAL A 196 26.18 -23.94 -20.25
C VAL A 196 27.61 -24.07 -19.72
N LYS A 197 28.42 -25.01 -20.23
CA LYS A 197 29.84 -25.12 -19.87
C LYS A 197 30.62 -23.85 -20.23
N LYS A 198 30.36 -23.30 -21.42
CA LYS A 198 30.99 -22.05 -21.87
C LYS A 198 30.57 -20.85 -21.01
N ALA A 199 29.30 -20.77 -20.62
CA ALA A 199 28.77 -19.68 -19.80
C ALA A 199 29.20 -19.76 -18.32
N LEU A 200 29.44 -20.97 -17.79
CA LEU A 200 29.83 -21.21 -16.38
C LEU A 200 31.19 -21.93 -16.30
N PRO A 201 32.30 -21.24 -16.61
CA PRO A 201 33.63 -21.80 -16.51
C PRO A 201 34.08 -22.01 -15.04
N PRO A 202 35.14 -22.79 -14.80
CA PRO A 202 35.75 -22.93 -13.48
C PRO A 202 36.29 -21.57 -13.01
N VAL A 203 35.92 -21.16 -11.79
CA VAL A 203 36.39 -19.92 -11.17
C VAL A 203 37.59 -20.26 -10.28
N LYS A 204 38.68 -19.49 -10.41
CA LYS A 204 39.84 -19.57 -9.52
C LYS A 204 39.52 -18.85 -8.20
N SER A 205 40.02 -19.36 -7.08
CA SER A 205 39.72 -18.86 -5.72
C SER A 205 40.07 -17.38 -5.46
N GLU A 206 40.91 -16.77 -6.32
CA GLU A 206 41.37 -15.38 -6.20
C GLU A 206 40.36 -14.32 -6.68
N ASP A 207 39.40 -14.68 -7.55
CA ASP A 207 38.39 -13.75 -8.11
C ASP A 207 37.05 -13.74 -7.35
N VAL A 208 37.00 -14.36 -6.17
CA VAL A 208 35.78 -14.48 -5.36
C VAL A 208 35.60 -13.21 -4.52
N PRO A 209 34.49 -12.45 -4.65
CA PRO A 209 34.17 -11.41 -3.70
C PRO A 209 33.99 -12.07 -2.33
N VAL A 210 34.92 -11.80 -1.41
CA VAL A 210 34.77 -12.20 -0.02
C VAL A 210 33.44 -11.63 0.46
N VAL A 211 32.45 -12.49 0.66
CA VAL A 211 31.27 -12.13 1.44
C VAL A 211 31.84 -11.70 2.78
N LYS A 212 31.83 -10.38 3.04
CA LYS A 212 32.30 -9.78 4.29
C LYS A 212 31.51 -10.43 5.43
N LYS A 213 32.03 -11.54 5.98
CA LYS A 213 31.81 -11.81 7.39
C LYS A 213 32.39 -10.59 8.08
N ALA A 214 31.54 -9.81 8.73
CA ALA A 214 31.99 -8.76 9.62
C ALA A 214 33.10 -9.39 10.47
N LYS A 215 34.32 -8.86 10.36
CA LYS A 215 35.39 -9.22 11.29
C LYS A 215 34.83 -8.84 12.65
N LEU A 216 34.41 -9.85 13.42
CA LEU A 216 34.36 -9.71 14.87
C LEU A 216 35.78 -9.31 15.25
N GLU A 217 35.92 -8.14 15.84
CA GLU A 217 37.16 -7.72 16.48
C GLU A 217 37.64 -8.87 17.36
N LYS A 218 38.94 -9.14 17.34
CA LYS A 218 39.52 -10.14 18.25
C LYS A 218 39.27 -9.59 19.66
N LEU A 219 38.35 -10.22 20.39
CA LEU A 219 38.08 -9.90 21.78
C LEU A 219 39.36 -10.10 22.59
N ASP A 220 39.65 -9.12 23.43
CA ASP A 220 40.73 -9.06 24.39
C ASP A 220 40.62 -10.24 25.37
N GLU A 221 41.71 -10.65 26.03
CA GLU A 221 41.66 -11.76 27.01
C GLU A 221 40.68 -11.48 28.17
N GLU A 222 40.51 -10.21 28.54
CA GLU A 222 39.55 -9.77 29.56
C GLU A 222 38.10 -9.96 29.09
N ASP A 223 37.81 -9.69 27.81
CA ASP A 223 36.47 -9.83 27.23
C ASP A 223 36.05 -11.30 27.07
N GLU A 224 36.97 -12.18 26.68
CA GLU A 224 36.68 -13.62 26.63
C GLU A 224 36.43 -14.19 28.03
N LYS A 225 37.16 -13.73 29.05
CA LYS A 225 36.92 -14.14 30.44
C LYS A 225 35.57 -13.63 30.96
N ALA A 226 35.23 -12.37 30.71
CA ALA A 226 33.93 -11.80 31.07
C ALA A 226 32.76 -12.54 30.39
N LYS A 227 32.93 -12.91 29.13
CA LYS A 227 31.96 -13.71 28.36
C LYS A 227 31.83 -15.13 28.90
N GLU A 228 32.92 -15.78 29.31
CA GLU A 228 32.87 -17.11 29.92
C GLU A 228 32.14 -17.09 31.28
N GLU A 229 32.42 -16.07 32.11
CA GLU A 229 31.72 -15.85 33.39
C GLU A 229 30.23 -15.57 33.17
N LEU A 230 29.88 -14.73 32.20
CA LEU A 230 28.49 -14.46 31.83
C LEU A 230 27.78 -15.74 31.38
N MET A 231 28.42 -16.58 30.57
CA MET A 231 27.86 -17.86 30.11
C MET A 231 27.62 -18.84 31.25
N LYS A 232 28.56 -18.96 32.19
CA LYS A 232 28.38 -19.78 33.41
C LYS A 232 27.20 -19.27 34.26
N LYS A 233 27.07 -17.95 34.40
CA LYS A 233 25.96 -17.33 35.13
C LYS A 233 24.61 -17.57 34.45
N VAL A 234 24.54 -17.41 33.12
CA VAL A 234 23.33 -17.68 32.32
C VAL A 234 22.92 -19.14 32.41
N GLU A 235 23.86 -20.08 32.34
CA GLU A 235 23.57 -21.52 32.46
C GLU A 235 22.98 -21.86 33.84
N LYS A 236 23.56 -21.32 34.92
CA LYS A 236 23.06 -21.52 36.29
C LYS A 236 21.66 -20.95 36.49
N GLN A 237 21.43 -19.71 36.04
CA GLN A 237 20.13 -19.05 36.15
C GLN A 237 19.05 -19.74 35.31
N THR A 238 19.38 -20.18 34.10
CA THR A 238 18.45 -20.89 33.19
C THR A 238 18.00 -22.22 33.79
N LYS A 239 18.92 -23.00 34.38
CA LYS A 239 18.58 -24.26 35.08
C LYS A 239 17.63 -24.01 36.25
N ARG A 240 17.87 -22.96 37.05
CA ARG A 240 17.00 -22.57 38.16
C ARG A 240 15.60 -22.13 37.70
N PHE A 241 15.54 -21.32 36.64
CA PHE A 241 14.29 -20.88 36.03
C PHE A 241 13.44 -22.08 35.57
N HIS A 242 14.02 -23.01 34.82
CA HIS A 242 13.29 -24.20 34.35
C HIS A 242 12.89 -25.14 35.50
N LYS A 243 13.70 -25.26 36.56
CA LYS A 243 13.34 -26.02 37.77
C LYS A 243 12.03 -25.50 38.38
N PHE A 244 11.92 -24.19 38.60
CA PHE A 244 10.67 -23.60 39.12
C PHE A 244 9.53 -23.73 38.13
N ARG A 245 9.79 -23.53 36.84
CA ARG A 245 8.78 -23.65 35.79
C ARG A 245 8.14 -25.04 35.75
N ASP A 246 8.94 -26.09 35.91
CA ASP A 246 8.47 -27.48 35.94
C ASP A 246 7.64 -27.75 37.20
N PHE A 247 8.10 -27.33 38.40
CA PHE A 247 7.31 -27.44 39.64
C PHE A 247 5.97 -26.71 39.58
N ILE A 248 5.94 -25.48 39.07
CA ILE A 248 4.68 -24.72 38.92
C ILE A 248 3.73 -25.46 37.99
N LYS A 249 4.25 -26.03 36.90
CA LYS A 249 3.45 -26.74 35.90
C LYS A 249 2.84 -28.03 36.46
N GLU A 250 3.60 -28.79 37.23
CA GLU A 250 3.24 -30.12 37.75
C GLU A 250 2.42 -30.04 39.04
N GLU A 251 2.78 -29.15 39.97
CA GLU A 251 2.19 -29.13 41.32
C GLU A 251 1.11 -28.06 41.51
N MET A 252 1.22 -26.88 40.89
CA MET A 252 0.33 -25.74 41.21
C MET A 252 -0.96 -25.66 40.38
N SER A 253 -2.07 -25.31 41.03
CA SER A 253 -3.34 -25.00 40.36
C SER A 253 -3.35 -23.64 39.65
N LYS A 254 -4.21 -23.44 38.64
CA LYS A 254 -4.34 -22.15 37.92
C LYS A 254 -4.79 -21.00 38.83
N SER A 255 -5.64 -21.27 39.82
CA SER A 255 -6.09 -20.26 40.77
C SER A 255 -4.93 -19.76 41.63
N ASP A 256 -4.15 -20.69 42.21
CA ASP A 256 -3.02 -20.35 43.08
C ASP A 256 -1.91 -19.60 42.32
N ARG A 257 -1.72 -19.93 41.04
CA ARG A 257 -0.81 -19.23 40.12
C ARG A 257 -1.19 -17.75 39.99
N ASN A 258 -2.47 -17.46 39.78
CA ASN A 258 -2.95 -16.08 39.67
C ASN A 258 -2.84 -15.33 41.01
N THR A 259 -3.20 -15.98 42.11
CA THR A 259 -3.08 -15.41 43.46
C THR A 259 -1.65 -15.00 43.78
N LEU A 260 -0.66 -15.83 43.41
CA LEU A 260 0.75 -15.54 43.69
C LEU A 260 1.26 -14.29 42.94
N LEU A 261 0.85 -14.11 41.67
CA LEU A 261 1.20 -12.92 40.89
C LEU A 261 0.54 -11.66 41.45
N LEU A 262 -0.76 -11.73 41.74
CA LEU A 262 -1.51 -10.61 42.31
C LEU A 262 -0.95 -10.17 43.67
N PHE A 263 -0.53 -11.11 44.51
CA PHE A 263 0.09 -10.82 45.81
C PHE A 263 1.45 -10.08 45.69
N ASN A 264 2.08 -10.15 44.51
CA ASN A 264 3.32 -9.45 44.18
C ASN A 264 3.09 -8.23 43.27
N ASN A 265 1.86 -7.70 43.19
CA ASN A 265 1.48 -6.57 42.35
C ASN A 265 1.81 -6.80 40.86
N GLN A 266 1.66 -8.03 40.38
CA GLN A 266 1.82 -8.38 38.97
C GLN A 266 0.51 -8.90 38.39
N THR A 267 0.12 -8.35 37.24
CA THR A 267 -1.08 -8.81 36.53
C THR A 267 -0.80 -10.14 35.81
N PRO A 268 -1.60 -11.19 36.03
CA PRO A 268 -1.46 -12.47 35.34
C PRO A 268 -1.58 -12.33 33.82
N PHE A 269 -0.74 -13.04 33.08
CA PHE A 269 -0.88 -13.14 31.63
C PHE A 269 -2.09 -14.00 31.23
N GLU A 270 -3.00 -13.43 30.45
CA GLU A 270 -4.21 -14.11 29.97
C GLU A 270 -4.02 -14.74 28.58
N GLY A 271 -4.73 -15.84 28.30
CA GLY A 271 -4.76 -16.49 26.98
C GLY A 271 -3.57 -17.39 26.63
N ASP A 272 -2.38 -17.20 27.24
CA ASP A 272 -1.22 -18.06 27.02
C ASP A 272 -0.67 -18.66 28.33
N SER A 273 -1.00 -19.94 28.58
CA SER A 273 -0.51 -20.67 29.74
C SER A 273 1.01 -20.80 29.80
N GLY A 274 1.70 -20.79 28.66
CA GLY A 274 3.16 -20.85 28.60
C GLY A 274 3.79 -19.56 29.13
N LYS A 275 3.32 -18.41 28.66
CA LYS A 275 3.78 -17.10 29.13
C LYS A 275 3.46 -16.86 30.60
N LEU A 276 2.30 -17.33 31.07
CA LEU A 276 1.96 -17.28 32.49
C LEU A 276 2.95 -18.08 33.35
N LEU A 277 3.33 -19.28 32.89
CA LEU A 277 4.36 -20.09 33.56
C LEU A 277 5.73 -19.41 33.54
N ASP A 278 6.08 -18.78 32.41
CA ASP A 278 7.35 -18.07 32.27
C ASP A 278 7.40 -16.83 33.20
N GLN A 279 6.29 -16.09 33.33
CA GLN A 279 6.15 -14.96 34.26
C GLN A 279 6.32 -15.41 35.73
N LEU A 280 5.67 -16.50 36.12
CA LEU A 280 5.81 -17.07 37.46
C LEU A 280 7.20 -17.62 37.75
N ALA A 281 7.80 -18.32 36.78
CA ALA A 281 9.15 -18.82 36.92
C ALA A 281 10.16 -17.66 37.04
N ASP A 282 9.95 -16.55 36.32
CA ASP A 282 10.76 -15.34 36.43
C ASP A 282 10.61 -14.69 37.83
N LEU A 283 9.38 -14.57 38.33
CA LEU A 283 9.08 -14.08 39.68
C LEU A 283 9.81 -14.90 40.76
N LEU A 284 9.74 -16.24 40.70
CA LEU A 284 10.36 -17.11 41.70
C LEU A 284 11.88 -17.21 41.57
N ALA A 285 12.41 -17.12 40.35
CA ALA A 285 13.86 -17.19 40.12
C ALA A 285 14.56 -15.89 40.51
N PHE A 286 14.00 -14.74 40.13
CA PHE A 286 14.70 -13.45 40.14
C PHE A 286 14.06 -12.40 41.05
N GLY A 287 12.79 -12.55 41.44
CA GLY A 287 12.05 -11.60 42.27
C GLY A 287 10.96 -10.83 41.51
N ALA A 288 10.16 -10.05 42.23
CA ALA A 288 9.03 -9.32 41.70
C ALA A 288 9.48 -8.06 40.94
N LEU A 289 9.08 -7.94 39.69
CA LEU A 289 9.28 -6.75 38.86
C LEU A 289 8.40 -5.58 39.35
N SER A 290 8.99 -4.40 39.47
CA SER A 290 8.25 -3.15 39.69
C SER A 290 7.40 -2.77 38.46
N ALA A 291 6.44 -1.87 38.65
CA ALA A 291 5.63 -1.34 37.56
C ALA A 291 6.48 -0.63 36.49
N CYS A 292 6.00 -0.65 35.25
CA CYS A 292 6.64 0.06 34.15
C CYS A 292 6.69 1.57 34.43
N PRO A 293 7.85 2.24 34.27
CA PRO A 293 7.97 3.67 34.56
C PRO A 293 7.22 4.58 33.58
N GLU A 294 6.82 4.07 32.40
CA GLU A 294 6.11 4.86 31.38
C GLU A 294 4.58 4.76 31.50
N CYS A 295 4.04 3.54 31.62
CA CYS A 295 2.58 3.32 31.64
C CYS A 295 2.04 2.85 32.99
N ASN A 296 2.90 2.71 34.01
CA ASN A 296 2.57 2.06 35.30
C ASN A 296 2.02 0.63 35.16
N GLY A 297 2.16 0.02 33.98
CA GLY A 297 1.74 -1.34 33.70
C GLY A 297 2.52 -2.36 34.52
N GLN A 298 1.82 -3.36 35.05
CA GLN A 298 2.38 -4.39 35.93
C GLN A 298 2.78 -5.68 35.18
N GLN A 299 2.78 -5.63 33.84
CA GLN A 299 3.06 -6.78 32.98
C GLN A 299 4.31 -6.55 32.14
N LEU A 300 5.47 -6.77 32.77
CA LEU A 300 6.78 -6.78 32.11
C LEU A 300 7.17 -8.23 31.81
N LEU A 301 7.37 -8.54 30.53
CA LEU A 301 7.75 -9.88 30.08
C LEU A 301 9.14 -9.87 29.47
N PHE A 302 9.93 -10.88 29.79
CA PHE A 302 11.25 -11.04 29.18
C PHE A 302 11.12 -11.29 27.67
N ASN A 303 11.84 -10.48 26.90
CA ASN A 303 11.96 -10.53 25.46
C ASN A 303 13.42 -10.28 25.06
N LYS A 304 14.09 -11.33 24.56
CA LYS A 304 15.41 -11.35 23.93
C LYS A 304 16.56 -10.62 24.63
N SER A 305 16.51 -9.29 24.67
CA SER A 305 17.51 -8.38 25.22
C SER A 305 17.09 -7.68 26.52
N GLY A 306 15.85 -7.83 26.97
CA GLY A 306 15.33 -7.14 28.16
C GLY A 306 13.88 -7.48 28.48
N TYR A 307 13.22 -6.64 29.27
CA TYR A 307 11.81 -6.79 29.65
C TYR A 307 10.96 -5.79 28.87
N LEU A 308 10.09 -6.32 28.01
CA LEU A 308 9.14 -5.52 27.25
C LEU A 308 7.87 -5.35 28.07
N CYS A 309 7.41 -4.11 28.20
CA CYS A 309 6.09 -3.84 28.76
C CYS A 309 4.99 -4.34 27.81
N ASN A 310 4.02 -5.06 28.35
CA ASN A 310 2.81 -5.45 27.64
C ASN A 310 1.58 -4.63 28.08
N GLY A 311 1.82 -3.51 28.76
CA GLY A 311 0.79 -2.53 29.11
C GLY A 311 0.35 -1.70 27.92
N GLU A 312 -0.76 -0.98 28.11
CA GLU A 312 -1.30 -0.02 27.14
C GLU A 312 -0.89 1.38 27.61
N LEU A 313 -0.36 2.21 26.71
CA LEU A 313 -0.02 3.61 27.04
C LEU A 313 -1.23 4.52 26.85
N THR A 314 -1.99 4.26 25.79
CA THR A 314 -3.26 4.90 25.44
C THR A 314 -4.21 3.83 24.92
N GLU A 315 -5.46 4.18 24.63
CA GLU A 315 -6.43 3.29 24.00
C GLU A 315 -6.12 2.95 22.52
N TRP A 316 -5.08 3.57 21.95
CA TRP A 316 -4.60 3.37 20.57
C TRP A 316 -3.21 2.73 20.50
N THR A 317 -2.40 2.82 21.55
CA THR A 317 -0.98 2.49 21.50
C THR A 317 -0.50 1.68 22.68
N ARG A 318 0.29 0.64 22.40
CA ARG A 318 0.95 -0.14 23.46
C ARG A 318 2.20 0.52 23.96
N CYS A 319 2.46 0.30 25.25
CA CYS A 319 3.74 0.63 25.82
C CYS A 319 4.83 -0.22 25.12
N ALA A 320 5.76 0.45 24.45
CA ALA A 320 6.90 -0.19 23.80
C ALA A 320 8.16 -0.16 24.67
N ASN A 321 8.02 0.18 25.96
CA ASN A 321 9.15 0.34 26.85
C ASN A 321 9.89 -0.99 27.03
N LEU A 322 11.17 -0.99 26.67
CA LEU A 322 12.07 -2.12 26.80
C LEU A 322 13.11 -1.80 27.87
N ILE A 323 12.99 -2.44 29.01
CA ILE A 323 13.84 -2.22 30.17
C ILE A 323 14.85 -3.37 30.25
N LYS A 324 16.13 -3.12 29.98
CA LYS A 324 17.17 -4.16 30.07
C LYS A 324 17.29 -4.72 31.48
N GLU A 325 17.30 -3.82 32.46
CA GLU A 325 17.44 -4.14 33.89
C GLU A 325 16.31 -3.50 34.70
N PRO A 326 15.14 -4.16 34.80
CA PRO A 326 14.03 -3.65 35.60
C PRO A 326 14.34 -3.72 37.09
N LYS A 327 13.84 -2.74 37.85
CA LYS A 327 13.89 -2.77 39.31
C LYS A 327 13.09 -3.98 39.84
N ARG A 328 13.66 -4.68 40.82
CA ARG A 328 13.09 -5.88 41.42
C ARG A 328 13.01 -5.79 42.93
N GLU A 329 11.93 -6.32 43.47
CA GLU A 329 11.71 -6.57 44.89
C GLU A 329 11.78 -8.06 45.20
N ALA A 330 11.96 -8.41 46.47
CA ALA A 330 11.91 -9.80 46.90
C ALA A 330 10.52 -10.40 46.67
N CYS A 331 10.46 -11.63 46.14
CA CYS A 331 9.20 -12.34 45.94
C CYS A 331 8.51 -12.62 47.29
N LYS A 332 7.31 -12.07 47.48
CA LYS A 332 6.46 -12.29 48.65
C LYS A 332 5.60 -13.53 48.40
N VAL A 333 5.81 -14.58 49.20
CA VAL A 333 5.03 -15.83 49.10
C VAL A 333 4.02 -15.89 50.25
N PRO A 334 2.71 -15.97 49.96
CA PRO A 334 1.68 -16.16 50.98
C PRO A 334 1.95 -17.40 51.85
N THR A 335 1.68 -17.29 53.15
CA THR A 335 1.91 -18.38 54.13
C THR A 335 1.10 -19.63 53.79
N GLU A 336 -0.10 -19.47 53.26
CA GLU A 336 -0.98 -20.54 52.80
C GLU A 336 -0.35 -21.33 51.64
N LEU A 337 0.11 -20.63 50.60
CA LEU A 337 0.77 -21.26 49.45
C LEU A 337 2.08 -21.93 49.86
N LYS A 338 2.82 -21.35 50.80
CA LYS A 338 4.08 -21.91 51.34
C LYS A 338 3.87 -23.19 52.15
N LYS A 339 2.71 -23.37 52.78
CA LYS A 339 2.31 -24.63 53.43
C LYS A 339 1.90 -25.67 52.39
N LYS A 340 1.19 -25.25 51.35
CA LYS A 340 0.65 -26.11 50.28
C LYS A 340 1.74 -26.65 49.35
N TYR A 341 2.73 -25.83 48.98
CA TYR A 341 3.76 -26.18 48.00
C TYR A 341 5.17 -26.10 48.61
N LYS A 342 5.86 -27.25 48.74
CA LYS A 342 7.15 -27.35 49.42
C LYS A 342 8.27 -26.57 48.71
N PHE A 343 8.28 -26.58 47.37
CA PHE A 343 9.31 -25.91 46.57
C PHE A 343 9.34 -24.39 46.75
N LEU A 344 8.24 -23.77 47.21
CA LEU A 344 8.19 -22.33 47.49
C LEU A 344 9.08 -21.92 48.68
N LYS A 345 9.57 -22.88 49.47
CA LYS A 345 10.58 -22.63 50.51
C LYS A 345 11.98 -22.37 49.93
N GLU A 346 12.24 -22.83 48.70
CA GLU A 346 13.53 -22.65 48.00
C GLU A 346 13.67 -21.28 47.32
N VAL A 347 12.63 -20.44 47.39
CA VAL A 347 12.63 -19.12 46.75
C VAL A 347 13.61 -18.19 47.46
N SER A 348 14.49 -17.54 46.69
CA SER A 348 15.47 -16.59 47.22
C SER A 348 14.77 -15.39 47.86
N LYS A 349 15.23 -14.99 49.05
CA LYS A 349 14.76 -13.77 49.73
C LYS A 349 15.40 -12.50 49.16
N LYS A 350 16.47 -12.62 48.36
CA LYS A 350 17.14 -11.49 47.70
C LYS A 350 16.79 -11.51 46.20
N PRO A 351 16.36 -10.37 45.62
CA PRO A 351 16.18 -10.27 44.18
C PRO A 351 17.53 -10.39 43.47
N GLU A 352 17.51 -10.94 42.26
CA GLU A 352 18.70 -11.14 41.43
C GLU A 352 18.43 -10.61 40.02
N VAL A 353 19.41 -9.95 39.41
CA VAL A 353 19.31 -9.51 38.01
C VAL A 353 19.50 -10.72 37.08
N ARG A 354 18.59 -10.88 36.12
CA ARG A 354 18.69 -11.92 35.09
C ARG A 354 19.87 -11.59 34.17
N ALA A 355 20.83 -12.51 34.08
CA ALA A 355 21.93 -12.46 33.12
C ALA A 355 21.39 -12.76 31.72
N ILE A 356 21.76 -11.93 30.73
CA ILE A 356 21.22 -12.01 29.37
C ILE A 356 22.39 -12.15 28.39
N ARG A 357 22.39 -13.23 27.61
CA ARG A 357 23.27 -13.38 26.43
C ARG A 357 22.51 -12.87 25.21
N TYR A 358 22.78 -11.63 24.78
CA TYR A 358 22.13 -11.07 23.60
C TYR A 358 22.82 -11.53 22.31
N ILE A 359 22.07 -12.19 21.43
CA ILE A 359 22.51 -12.53 20.07
C ILE A 359 21.67 -11.70 19.08
N PRO A 360 22.26 -10.74 18.35
CA PRO A 360 21.50 -9.90 17.43
C PRO A 360 20.89 -10.72 16.28
N PRO A 361 19.74 -10.30 15.72
CA PRO A 361 19.22 -10.87 14.47
C PRO A 361 20.24 -10.71 13.34
N SER A 362 20.13 -11.54 12.32
CA SER A 362 21.00 -11.46 11.14
C SER A 362 20.80 -10.14 10.37
N ALA A 363 21.85 -9.67 9.70
CA ALA A 363 21.80 -8.43 8.91
C ALA A 363 20.67 -8.44 7.87
N ALA A 364 20.38 -9.60 7.26
CA ALA A 364 19.28 -9.76 6.32
C ALA A 364 17.90 -9.54 6.96
N VAL A 365 17.70 -10.02 8.20
CA VAL A 365 16.46 -9.79 8.95
C VAL A 365 16.34 -8.32 9.36
N ILE A 366 17.45 -7.71 9.79
CA ILE A 366 17.47 -6.28 10.16
C ILE A 366 17.17 -5.42 8.93
N ALA A 367 17.87 -5.63 7.81
CA ALA A 367 17.67 -4.90 6.56
C ALA A 367 16.22 -5.02 6.08
N LYS A 368 15.64 -6.23 6.06
CA LYS A 368 14.23 -6.43 5.68
C LYS A 368 13.26 -5.64 6.58
N ASN A 369 13.57 -5.44 7.86
CA ASN A 369 12.75 -4.65 8.78
C ASN A 369 13.01 -3.14 8.66
N VAL A 370 14.17 -2.71 8.16
CA VAL A 370 14.55 -1.30 7.97
C VAL A 370 14.17 -0.77 6.58
N ASP A 371 14.30 -1.58 5.52
CA ASP A 371 13.87 -1.23 4.16
C ASP A 371 12.33 -1.13 4.06
N LEU A 372 11.58 -1.84 4.93
CA LEU A 372 10.14 -1.60 5.14
C LEU A 372 9.83 -0.16 5.61
N LYS A 373 10.84 0.62 6.04
CA LYS A 373 10.69 2.01 6.53
C LYS A 373 11.25 3.08 5.58
N LYS A 374 12.03 2.71 4.56
CA LYS A 374 12.66 3.64 3.61
C LYS A 374 12.38 3.20 2.19
N ASN A 375 11.12 3.15 1.78
CA ASN A 375 10.78 2.91 0.39
C ASN A 375 10.48 4.23 -0.31
N ASP A 376 11.55 4.95 -0.66
CA ASP A 376 11.47 5.89 -1.80
C ASP A 376 12.70 5.89 -2.73
N ASP A 377 13.87 5.31 -2.37
CA ASP A 377 15.09 5.52 -3.18
C ASP A 377 15.93 4.26 -3.49
N LEU A 378 15.31 3.11 -3.79
CA LEU A 378 16.07 1.97 -4.34
C LEU A 378 15.94 1.92 -5.86
N VAL A 379 16.96 2.44 -6.54
CA VAL A 379 17.23 2.40 -8.00
C VAL A 379 16.40 1.33 -8.70
N ASP A 380 15.31 1.76 -9.32
CA ASP A 380 14.33 0.87 -9.90
C ASP A 380 14.79 0.44 -11.30
N GLY A 381 15.21 -0.82 -11.42
CA GLY A 381 15.70 -1.38 -12.68
C GLY A 381 16.24 -2.82 -12.57
N PRO A 382 16.34 -3.54 -13.71
CA PRO A 382 16.85 -4.90 -13.75
C PRO A 382 18.34 -4.94 -13.36
N LYS A 383 18.73 -5.93 -12.55
CA LYS A 383 20.14 -6.16 -12.19
C LYS A 383 21.03 -6.42 -13.40
N ILE A 384 20.45 -6.94 -14.48
CA ILE A 384 21.11 -7.24 -15.74
C ILE A 384 20.32 -6.64 -16.88
N LYS A 385 20.98 -5.81 -17.69
CA LYS A 385 20.41 -5.36 -18.96
C LYS A 385 20.55 -6.47 -20.01
N ARG A 386 19.43 -6.95 -20.54
CA ARG A 386 19.36 -7.93 -21.65
C ARG A 386 18.54 -7.30 -22.77
N GLU A 387 18.96 -7.46 -24.01
CA GLU A 387 18.19 -7.02 -25.18
C GLU A 387 16.87 -7.80 -25.26
N ARG A 388 15.81 -7.13 -25.71
CA ARG A 388 14.47 -7.73 -25.81
C ARG A 388 14.36 -8.49 -27.13
N PRO A 389 13.73 -9.68 -27.15
CA PRO A 389 13.38 -10.34 -28.39
C PRO A 389 12.50 -9.47 -29.31
N PRO A 390 12.56 -9.64 -30.64
CA PRO A 390 11.88 -8.76 -31.60
C PRO A 390 10.35 -8.70 -31.44
N LEU A 391 9.72 -9.83 -31.09
CA LEU A 391 8.28 -9.95 -30.89
C LEU A 391 7.88 -9.99 -29.40
N TYR A 392 8.73 -9.48 -28.51
CA TYR A 392 8.57 -9.64 -27.06
C TYR A 392 7.21 -9.13 -26.56
N ASN A 393 6.45 -10.03 -25.92
CA ASN A 393 5.15 -9.75 -25.31
C ASN A 393 4.04 -9.33 -26.30
N LEU A 394 4.27 -9.47 -27.61
CA LEU A 394 3.26 -9.24 -28.64
C LEU A 394 2.35 -10.47 -28.81
N THR A 395 1.05 -10.24 -29.06
CA THR A 395 0.08 -11.32 -29.27
C THR A 395 -0.47 -11.25 -30.69
N PHE A 396 -0.23 -12.29 -31.47
CA PHE A 396 -0.72 -12.47 -32.82
C PHE A 396 -1.88 -13.46 -32.84
N ALA A 397 -2.78 -13.32 -33.81
CA ALA A 397 -3.75 -14.35 -34.15
C ALA A 397 -3.46 -14.94 -35.53
N TYR A 398 -4.12 -16.05 -35.90
CA TYR A 398 -4.02 -16.62 -37.24
C TYR A 398 -5.39 -17.10 -37.73
N ILE A 399 -5.65 -16.91 -39.03
CA ILE A 399 -6.90 -17.32 -39.71
C ILE A 399 -6.53 -17.98 -41.04
N GLY A 400 -7.03 -19.20 -41.29
CA GLY A 400 -6.87 -19.89 -42.58
C GLY A 400 -5.48 -20.45 -42.89
N VAL A 401 -4.53 -20.45 -41.93
CA VAL A 401 -3.13 -20.91 -42.12
C VAL A 401 -2.92 -22.35 -41.59
N ASN A 402 -3.76 -23.29 -42.04
CA ASN A 402 -3.86 -24.63 -41.41
C ASN A 402 -2.65 -25.56 -41.68
N SER A 403 -1.98 -25.45 -42.84
CA SER A 403 -0.85 -26.32 -43.21
C SER A 403 0.46 -25.97 -42.48
N ASN A 404 0.64 -24.71 -42.08
CA ASN A 404 1.88 -24.19 -41.46
C ASN A 404 1.73 -23.76 -39.99
N GLU A 405 0.58 -24.04 -39.37
CA GLU A 405 0.22 -23.55 -38.03
C GLU A 405 1.27 -23.87 -36.95
N LYS A 406 1.80 -25.11 -36.93
CA LYS A 406 2.81 -25.52 -35.93
C LYS A 406 4.13 -24.78 -36.11
N ASN A 407 4.55 -24.56 -37.35
CA ASN A 407 5.78 -23.85 -37.68
C ASN A 407 5.66 -22.36 -37.31
N LEU A 408 4.55 -21.72 -37.73
CA LEU A 408 4.22 -20.33 -37.41
C LEU A 408 4.24 -20.08 -35.90
N LYS A 409 3.54 -20.92 -35.12
CA LYS A 409 3.51 -20.81 -33.65
C LYS A 409 4.91 -20.93 -33.05
N ASN A 410 5.73 -21.86 -33.54
CA ASN A 410 7.08 -22.06 -33.02
C ASN A 410 7.98 -20.85 -33.30
N ARG A 411 7.94 -20.29 -34.52
CA ARG A 411 8.73 -19.10 -34.90
C ARG A 411 8.33 -17.85 -34.11
N VAL A 412 7.03 -17.58 -33.98
CA VAL A 412 6.51 -16.47 -33.16
C VAL A 412 6.94 -16.61 -31.70
N VAL A 413 6.87 -17.82 -31.14
CA VAL A 413 7.27 -18.09 -29.75
C VAL A 413 8.79 -17.93 -29.57
N GLN A 414 9.61 -18.37 -30.52
CA GLN A 414 11.07 -18.21 -30.47
C GLN A 414 11.48 -16.72 -30.44
N MET A 415 10.75 -15.86 -31.15
CA MET A 415 10.98 -14.41 -31.16
C MET A 415 10.32 -13.66 -29.97
N GLY A 416 9.74 -14.36 -29.00
CA GLY A 416 9.19 -13.76 -27.77
C GLY A 416 7.71 -13.36 -27.83
N GLY A 417 7.02 -13.65 -28.93
CA GLY A 417 5.60 -13.40 -29.12
C GLY A 417 4.70 -14.57 -28.72
N LYS A 418 3.39 -14.36 -28.82
CA LYS A 418 2.35 -15.38 -28.65
C LYS A 418 1.49 -15.44 -29.89
N CYS A 419 1.04 -16.64 -30.26
CA CYS A 419 0.16 -16.85 -31.40
C CYS A 419 -1.07 -17.66 -30.96
N GLU A 420 -2.27 -17.06 -30.98
CA GLU A 420 -3.52 -17.65 -30.51
C GLU A 420 -4.57 -17.77 -31.63
N PRO A 421 -5.45 -18.78 -31.61
CA PRO A 421 -6.51 -18.90 -32.62
C PRO A 421 -7.63 -17.86 -32.49
N LYS A 422 -7.75 -17.20 -31.32
CA LYS A 422 -8.82 -16.25 -31.02
C LYS A 422 -8.33 -14.82 -31.23
N VAL A 423 -9.13 -14.02 -31.94
CA VAL A 423 -8.93 -12.58 -32.08
C VAL A 423 -9.52 -11.88 -30.85
N THR A 424 -8.69 -11.10 -30.17
CA THR A 424 -9.05 -10.33 -28.98
C THR A 424 -8.58 -8.87 -29.15
N GLU A 425 -9.04 -7.97 -28.29
CA GLU A 425 -8.57 -6.56 -28.29
C GLU A 425 -7.06 -6.42 -28.06
N LYS A 426 -6.42 -7.43 -27.44
CA LYS A 426 -4.97 -7.47 -27.17
C LYS A 426 -4.14 -8.02 -28.34
N THR A 427 -4.79 -8.44 -29.41
CA THR A 427 -4.12 -8.94 -30.62
C THR A 427 -3.53 -7.75 -31.38
N ILE A 428 -2.25 -7.80 -31.75
CA ILE A 428 -1.58 -6.72 -32.50
C ILE A 428 -1.82 -6.84 -34.01
N ALA A 429 -1.72 -8.06 -34.54
CA ALA A 429 -1.91 -8.37 -35.95
C ALA A 429 -2.35 -9.83 -36.14
N VAL A 430 -2.91 -10.13 -37.32
CA VAL A 430 -3.44 -11.46 -37.65
C VAL A 430 -2.72 -12.04 -38.87
N PHE A 431 -2.11 -13.22 -38.71
CA PHE A 431 -1.57 -14.00 -39.82
C PHE A 431 -2.69 -14.59 -40.67
N SER A 432 -2.75 -14.23 -41.94
CA SER A 432 -3.74 -14.77 -42.89
C SER A 432 -3.24 -14.70 -44.33
N THR A 433 -4.06 -15.12 -45.28
CA THR A 433 -3.80 -15.04 -46.72
C THR A 433 -4.71 -14.02 -47.40
N ALA A 434 -4.28 -13.49 -48.54
CA ALA A 434 -5.08 -12.54 -49.33
C ALA A 434 -6.45 -13.12 -49.75
N ALA A 435 -6.55 -14.45 -49.93
CA ALA A 435 -7.80 -15.13 -50.24
C ALA A 435 -8.82 -15.04 -49.08
N GLU A 436 -8.37 -15.16 -47.84
CA GLU A 436 -9.22 -15.04 -46.64
C GLU A 436 -9.66 -13.59 -46.38
N VAL A 437 -8.81 -12.62 -46.69
CA VAL A 437 -9.18 -11.19 -46.61
C VAL A 437 -10.31 -10.87 -47.59
N LYS A 438 -10.23 -11.40 -48.82
CA LYS A 438 -11.30 -11.25 -49.83
C LYS A 438 -12.58 -11.98 -49.47
N ARG A 439 -12.48 -13.14 -48.79
CA ARG A 439 -13.65 -13.94 -48.40
C ARG A 439 -14.47 -13.31 -47.28
N LEU A 440 -13.87 -12.45 -46.45
CA LEU A 440 -14.56 -11.66 -45.41
C LEU A 440 -15.48 -12.51 -44.52
N GLY A 441 -15.00 -13.65 -44.02
CA GLY A 441 -15.78 -14.47 -43.07
C GLY A 441 -15.96 -13.78 -41.71
N SER A 442 -16.86 -14.31 -40.87
CA SER A 442 -17.24 -13.72 -39.57
C SER A 442 -16.08 -13.39 -38.62
N ARG A 443 -14.98 -14.16 -38.66
CA ARG A 443 -13.78 -13.84 -37.87
C ARG A 443 -12.97 -12.67 -38.44
N MET A 444 -12.99 -12.48 -39.76
CA MET A 444 -12.30 -11.40 -40.45
C MET A 444 -13.10 -10.07 -40.34
N GLU A 445 -14.43 -10.15 -40.30
CA GLU A 445 -15.28 -9.00 -39.95
C GLU A 445 -14.93 -8.47 -38.55
N LYS A 446 -14.76 -9.36 -37.57
CA LYS A 446 -14.31 -8.98 -36.22
C LYS A 446 -12.91 -8.33 -36.22
N VAL A 447 -12.01 -8.77 -37.10
CA VAL A 447 -10.67 -8.16 -37.28
C VAL A 447 -10.81 -6.73 -37.84
N LYS A 448 -11.76 -6.53 -38.76
CA LYS A 448 -12.08 -5.23 -39.35
C LYS A 448 -12.72 -4.27 -38.34
N GLU A 449 -13.70 -4.72 -37.57
CA GLU A 449 -14.33 -3.95 -36.48
C GLU A 449 -13.30 -3.50 -35.45
N LEU A 450 -12.35 -4.38 -35.10
CA LEU A 450 -11.29 -4.08 -34.15
C LEU A 450 -10.14 -3.27 -34.77
N GLY A 451 -10.14 -2.99 -36.07
CA GLY A 451 -9.09 -2.21 -36.76
C GLY A 451 -7.70 -2.86 -36.78
N LEU A 452 -7.65 -4.20 -36.84
CA LEU A 452 -6.39 -4.97 -36.79
C LEU A 452 -5.80 -5.22 -38.18
N HIS A 453 -4.47 -5.10 -38.30
CA HIS A 453 -3.74 -5.44 -39.51
C HIS A 453 -3.70 -6.95 -39.77
N VAL A 454 -3.80 -7.32 -41.04
CA VAL A 454 -3.66 -8.70 -41.52
C VAL A 454 -2.31 -8.84 -42.22
N ILE A 455 -1.47 -9.79 -41.82
CA ILE A 455 -0.09 -9.94 -42.31
C ILE A 455 0.16 -11.34 -42.92
N PRO A 456 1.04 -11.48 -43.92
CA PRO A 456 1.45 -12.77 -44.45
C PRO A 456 2.42 -13.48 -43.49
N VAL A 457 2.65 -14.78 -43.72
CA VAL A 457 3.63 -15.56 -42.94
C VAL A 457 5.06 -15.04 -43.13
N ASP A 458 5.36 -14.52 -44.33
CA ASP A 458 6.65 -13.97 -44.75
C ASP A 458 7.11 -12.77 -43.90
N TYR A 459 6.17 -12.13 -43.16
CA TYR A 459 6.50 -11.13 -42.13
C TYR A 459 7.57 -11.64 -41.16
N LEU A 460 7.51 -12.92 -40.78
CA LEU A 460 8.47 -13.51 -39.86
C LEU A 460 9.89 -13.57 -40.46
N ASP A 461 10.01 -13.73 -41.78
CA ASP A 461 11.31 -13.74 -42.47
C ASP A 461 11.93 -12.32 -42.43
N SER A 462 11.10 -11.28 -42.60
CA SER A 462 11.55 -9.89 -42.47
C SER A 462 12.02 -9.56 -41.05
N VAL A 463 11.28 -9.99 -40.02
CA VAL A 463 11.66 -9.78 -38.62
C VAL A 463 12.94 -10.55 -38.24
N GLU A 464 13.15 -11.73 -38.83
CA GLU A 464 14.38 -12.51 -38.63
C GLU A 464 15.61 -11.85 -39.30
N SER A 465 15.41 -11.11 -40.40
CA SER A 465 16.48 -10.36 -41.07
C SER A 465 16.83 -9.03 -40.39
N ASP A 466 15.82 -8.30 -39.90
CA ASP A 466 15.98 -7.05 -39.15
C ASP A 466 14.96 -7.00 -38.00
N ALA A 467 15.49 -7.25 -36.80
CA ALA A 467 14.72 -7.26 -35.57
C ALA A 467 14.14 -5.89 -35.18
N THR A 468 14.71 -4.79 -35.66
CA THR A 468 14.33 -3.43 -35.24
C THR A 468 13.07 -2.93 -35.94
N GLY A 469 12.76 -3.47 -37.13
CA GLY A 469 11.59 -3.13 -37.93
C GLY A 469 10.30 -3.89 -37.57
N ALA A 470 10.27 -4.69 -36.49
CA ALA A 470 9.16 -5.61 -36.23
C ALA A 470 7.76 -4.96 -36.18
N ILE A 471 7.65 -3.73 -35.67
CA ILE A 471 6.37 -2.98 -35.63
C ILE A 471 6.09 -2.32 -36.98
N SER A 472 7.08 -1.72 -37.62
CA SER A 472 6.90 -1.05 -38.92
C SER A 472 6.52 -2.03 -40.03
N TYR A 473 7.03 -3.26 -39.97
CA TYR A 473 6.68 -4.33 -40.90
C TYR A 473 5.23 -4.78 -40.83
N ILE A 474 4.53 -4.55 -39.71
CA ILE A 474 3.08 -4.85 -39.61
C ILE A 474 2.29 -3.95 -40.57
N THR A 475 2.68 -2.68 -40.66
CA THR A 475 2.05 -1.71 -41.55
C THR A 475 2.49 -1.92 -43.00
N SER A 476 3.79 -2.15 -43.24
CA SER A 476 4.30 -2.25 -44.62
C SER A 476 3.94 -3.55 -45.34
N LEU A 477 3.75 -4.66 -44.60
CA LEU A 477 3.37 -5.96 -45.15
C LEU A 477 1.87 -6.28 -44.93
N SER A 478 1.05 -5.27 -44.65
CA SER A 478 -0.39 -5.44 -44.44
C SER A 478 -1.09 -5.90 -45.74
N LEU A 479 -1.90 -6.95 -45.62
CA LEU A 479 -2.77 -7.50 -46.69
C LEU A 479 -4.15 -6.83 -46.74
N CYS A 480 -4.43 -5.90 -45.83
CA CYS A 480 -5.70 -5.16 -45.73
C CYS A 480 -5.48 -3.64 -45.72
N ASP A 481 -6.50 -2.91 -46.18
CA ASP A 481 -6.60 -1.45 -46.25
C ASP A 481 -7.23 -0.82 -45.00
N TRP A 482 -7.77 -1.65 -44.09
CA TRP A 482 -8.19 -1.22 -42.75
C TRP A 482 -7.13 -1.61 -41.72
N GLY A 483 -6.63 -0.64 -40.97
CA GLY A 483 -5.65 -0.90 -39.91
C GLY A 483 -5.35 0.37 -39.13
N THR A 484 -5.43 0.29 -37.81
CA THR A 484 -5.02 1.37 -36.89
C THR A 484 -3.56 1.21 -36.50
N GLU A 485 -2.88 2.31 -36.20
CA GLU A 485 -1.47 2.36 -35.81
C GLU A 485 -1.07 1.24 -34.81
N PRO A 486 -0.22 0.26 -35.22
CA PRO A 486 0.16 -0.87 -34.37
C PRO A 486 0.83 -0.47 -33.05
N SER A 487 1.53 0.67 -33.06
CA SER A 487 2.23 1.24 -31.90
C SER A 487 1.31 1.50 -30.71
N ALA A 488 0.05 1.88 -30.96
CA ALA A 488 -0.94 2.14 -29.91
C ALA A 488 -1.42 0.85 -29.20
N ARG A 489 -1.20 -0.32 -29.82
CA ARG A 489 -1.63 -1.64 -29.33
C ARG A 489 -0.51 -2.45 -28.71
N VAL A 490 0.73 -1.97 -28.82
CA VAL A 490 1.87 -2.56 -28.09
C VAL A 490 1.55 -2.43 -26.59
N PRO A 491 1.54 -3.53 -25.82
CA PRO A 491 1.29 -3.45 -24.40
C PRO A 491 2.32 -2.52 -23.74
N GLN A 492 1.89 -1.35 -23.27
CA GLN A 492 2.75 -0.48 -22.47
C GLN A 492 3.04 -1.22 -21.17
N GLU A 493 4.31 -1.57 -20.98
CA GLU A 493 4.76 -2.07 -19.69
C GLU A 493 4.66 -0.92 -18.70
N GLU A 494 3.70 -1.00 -17.78
CA GLU A 494 3.79 -0.24 -16.54
C GLU A 494 5.20 -0.51 -15.97
N LYS A 495 5.95 0.53 -15.59
CA LYS A 495 7.19 0.43 -14.80
C LYS A 495 6.89 -0.13 -13.40
N LYS A 496 6.28 -1.31 -13.32
CA LYS A 496 6.04 -2.04 -12.08
C LYS A 496 7.20 -3.00 -11.95
N SER A 497 8.18 -2.62 -11.15
CA SER A 497 9.24 -3.53 -10.76
C SER A 497 8.62 -4.86 -10.31
N VAL A 498 9.13 -5.98 -10.83
CA VAL A 498 8.63 -7.32 -10.49
C VAL A 498 9.16 -7.76 -9.11
N LYS A 499 9.77 -6.83 -8.36
CA LYS A 499 10.17 -7.03 -6.97
C LYS A 499 8.92 -7.17 -6.10
N SER A 500 8.72 -8.41 -5.65
CA SER A 500 7.93 -8.81 -4.48
C SER A 500 6.58 -8.11 -4.26
N LYS A 501 5.66 -8.16 -5.24
CA LYS A 501 4.24 -8.09 -4.87
C LYS A 501 3.91 -9.35 -4.06
N SER A 502 3.35 -9.16 -2.88
CA SER A 502 2.92 -10.28 -2.02
C SER A 502 1.97 -11.19 -2.78
N ILE A 503 1.92 -12.48 -2.42
CA ILE A 503 0.90 -13.40 -2.97
C ILE A 503 -0.54 -13.00 -2.59
N TYR A 504 -0.68 -12.06 -1.65
CA TYR A 504 -1.96 -11.62 -1.11
C TYR A 504 -2.45 -10.26 -1.64
N THR A 505 -1.63 -9.51 -2.39
CA THR A 505 -2.08 -8.25 -2.99
C THR A 505 -3.13 -8.52 -4.06
N LYS A 506 -4.26 -7.82 -3.98
CA LYS A 506 -5.34 -7.94 -4.96
C LYS A 506 -4.90 -7.37 -6.30
N SER A 507 -5.24 -8.06 -7.38
CA SER A 507 -5.30 -7.44 -8.71
C SER A 507 -6.50 -6.49 -8.74
N VAL A 508 -6.38 -5.37 -9.45
CA VAL A 508 -7.44 -4.36 -9.59
C VAL A 508 -8.78 -5.05 -9.90
N PRO A 509 -9.81 -4.89 -9.04
CA PRO A 509 -11.11 -5.47 -9.31
C PRO A 509 -11.75 -4.79 -10.52
N THR A 510 -12.31 -5.59 -11.41
CA THR A 510 -13.32 -5.11 -12.37
C THR A 510 -14.52 -4.65 -11.54
N SER A 511 -15.05 -3.45 -11.82
CA SER A 511 -16.09 -2.77 -11.04
C SER A 511 -17.16 -3.72 -10.46
N MET A 512 -17.29 -3.73 -9.13
CA MET A 512 -18.37 -4.47 -8.45
C MET A 512 -19.57 -3.54 -8.26
N THR A 513 -20.73 -3.92 -8.80
CA THR A 513 -22.01 -3.25 -8.52
C THR A 513 -22.62 -3.78 -7.24
N LEU A 514 -22.79 -2.92 -6.25
CA LEU A 514 -23.54 -3.21 -5.02
C LEU A 514 -25.04 -2.98 -5.28
N LYS A 515 -25.88 -4.00 -5.06
CA LYS A 515 -27.35 -3.87 -5.11
C LYS A 515 -27.87 -3.47 -3.73
N ILE A 516 -28.73 -2.45 -3.68
CA ILE A 516 -29.33 -1.92 -2.45
C ILE A 516 -30.80 -2.28 -2.37
N LYS A 517 -31.26 -2.63 -1.17
CA LYS A 517 -32.68 -2.72 -0.78
C LYS A 517 -32.85 -2.02 0.58
N ASP A 518 -33.87 -1.17 0.72
CA ASP A 518 -34.17 -0.38 1.93
C ASP A 518 -33.02 0.51 2.46
N GLY A 519 -32.26 1.13 1.55
CA GLY A 519 -31.28 2.18 1.87
C GLY A 519 -29.93 1.70 2.42
N LEU A 520 -29.64 0.39 2.34
CA LEU A 520 -28.33 -0.20 2.61
C LEU A 520 -27.97 -1.31 1.61
N ALA A 521 -26.72 -1.36 1.18
CA ALA A 521 -26.21 -2.45 0.34
C ALA A 521 -25.96 -3.71 1.16
N VAL A 522 -26.48 -4.85 0.70
CA VAL A 522 -26.06 -6.16 1.17
C VAL A 522 -24.67 -6.45 0.59
N ASP A 523 -23.73 -6.88 1.42
CA ASP A 523 -22.38 -7.22 0.94
C ASP A 523 -22.46 -8.45 -0.02
N PRO A 524 -21.98 -8.36 -1.28
CA PRO A 524 -22.06 -9.44 -2.25
C PRO A 524 -21.34 -10.72 -1.81
N ASP A 525 -20.37 -10.60 -0.91
CA ASP A 525 -19.69 -11.75 -0.31
C ASP A 525 -20.66 -12.64 0.50
N SER A 526 -21.86 -12.16 0.82
CA SER A 526 -22.93 -12.94 1.45
C SER A 526 -23.64 -13.90 0.50
N GLY A 527 -23.67 -13.60 -0.82
CA GLY A 527 -24.47 -14.30 -1.82
C GLY A 527 -25.99 -14.16 -1.63
N LEU A 528 -26.44 -13.20 -0.81
CA LEU A 528 -27.84 -12.93 -0.51
C LEU A 528 -28.34 -11.58 -1.03
N GLU A 529 -27.55 -10.87 -1.83
CA GLU A 529 -27.85 -9.52 -2.33
C GLU A 529 -29.16 -9.43 -3.11
N ASP A 530 -29.58 -10.54 -3.75
CA ASP A 530 -30.82 -10.60 -4.54
C ASP A 530 -32.04 -11.07 -3.73
N VAL A 531 -31.87 -11.58 -2.52
CA VAL A 531 -32.94 -12.26 -1.75
C VAL A 531 -33.19 -11.69 -0.36
N ALA A 532 -32.29 -10.85 0.15
CA ALA A 532 -32.37 -10.25 1.47
C ALA A 532 -32.07 -8.75 1.41
N HIS A 533 -32.49 -8.04 2.45
CA HIS A 533 -32.13 -6.65 2.75
C HIS A 533 -31.46 -6.57 4.12
N VAL A 534 -30.78 -5.45 4.40
CA VAL A 534 -30.24 -5.21 5.74
C VAL A 534 -31.37 -4.80 6.67
N TYR A 535 -31.46 -5.43 7.84
CA TYR A 535 -32.51 -5.14 8.80
C TYR A 535 -32.41 -3.71 9.36
N VAL A 536 -33.55 -3.02 9.32
CA VAL A 536 -33.75 -1.70 9.91
C VAL A 536 -34.83 -1.83 10.98
N ALA A 537 -34.49 -1.50 12.22
CA ALA A 537 -35.45 -1.55 13.32
C ALA A 537 -36.49 -0.42 13.23
N GLN A 538 -37.59 -0.57 13.97
CA GLN A 538 -38.71 0.39 13.98
C GLN A 538 -38.30 1.82 14.38
N ASN A 539 -37.24 1.96 15.18
CA ASN A 539 -36.64 3.25 15.55
C ASN A 539 -35.71 3.83 14.45
N LYS A 540 -35.70 3.23 13.25
CA LYS A 540 -34.82 3.53 12.11
C LYS A 540 -33.34 3.18 12.35
N ASP A 541 -33.03 2.39 13.38
CA ASP A 541 -31.67 1.91 13.59
C ASP A 541 -31.30 0.85 12.55
N LYS A 542 -30.20 1.13 11.85
CA LYS A 542 -29.62 0.27 10.82
C LYS A 542 -28.67 -0.74 11.45
N TYR A 543 -28.95 -2.04 11.32
CA TYR A 543 -28.10 -3.11 11.88
C TYR A 543 -26.93 -3.46 10.93
N ASN A 544 -26.05 -2.48 10.76
CA ASN A 544 -24.85 -2.55 9.94
C ASN A 544 -23.72 -1.80 10.64
N ALA A 545 -22.54 -2.42 10.72
CA ALA A 545 -21.36 -1.80 11.29
C ALA A 545 -20.10 -2.20 10.52
N VAL A 546 -19.24 -1.22 10.29
CA VAL A 546 -17.89 -1.43 9.75
C VAL A 546 -16.91 -0.95 10.79
N LEU A 547 -16.03 -1.85 11.22
CA LEU A 547 -15.01 -1.55 12.21
C LEU A 547 -13.63 -1.62 11.56
N GLY A 548 -12.75 -0.68 11.92
CA GLY A 548 -11.35 -0.64 11.52
C GLY A 548 -10.42 -0.74 12.72
N GLN A 549 -9.20 -1.22 12.49
CA GLN A 549 -8.13 -1.17 13.47
C GLN A 549 -6.77 -1.14 12.79
N THR A 550 -6.01 -0.07 13.06
CA THR A 550 -4.61 0.03 12.64
C THR A 550 -3.70 0.06 13.87
N ASP A 551 -2.68 -0.80 13.85
CA ASP A 551 -1.63 -0.90 14.89
C ASP A 551 -0.29 -1.13 14.16
N ILE A 552 0.46 -0.04 13.98
CA ILE A 552 1.77 -0.03 13.30
C ILE A 552 2.77 -0.92 14.04
N GLN A 553 2.70 -0.97 15.37
CA GLN A 553 3.64 -1.75 16.19
C GLN A 553 3.47 -3.25 15.95
N ARG A 554 2.26 -3.69 15.60
CA ARG A 554 1.95 -5.09 15.25
C ARG A 554 1.79 -5.35 13.76
N ASN A 555 2.05 -4.34 12.92
CA ASN A 555 1.76 -4.38 11.49
C ASN A 555 0.33 -4.89 11.22
N LYS A 556 -0.66 -4.31 11.89
CA LYS A 556 -2.08 -4.62 11.67
C LYS A 556 -2.77 -3.44 11.02
N ASN A 557 -3.60 -3.74 10.04
CA ASN A 557 -4.45 -2.80 9.32
C ASN A 557 -5.71 -3.57 8.88
N SER A 558 -6.58 -3.82 9.85
CA SER A 558 -7.68 -4.77 9.74
C SER A 558 -9.03 -4.09 9.62
N TYR A 559 -9.95 -4.72 8.90
CA TYR A 559 -11.37 -4.36 8.89
C TYR A 559 -12.26 -5.51 9.39
N TYR A 560 -13.45 -5.16 9.86
CA TYR A 560 -14.50 -6.09 10.25
C TYR A 560 -15.87 -5.51 9.92
N LYS A 561 -16.57 -6.08 8.94
CA LYS A 561 -17.96 -5.76 8.59
C LYS A 561 -18.92 -6.72 9.29
N LEU A 562 -20.02 -6.19 9.79
CA LEU A 562 -21.09 -6.92 10.46
C LEU A 562 -22.44 -6.42 9.95
N GLN A 563 -23.26 -7.33 9.40
CA GLN A 563 -24.59 -7.03 8.88
C GLN A 563 -25.62 -8.03 9.42
N LEU A 564 -26.80 -7.53 9.80
CA LEU A 564 -27.98 -8.36 10.03
C LEU A 564 -28.87 -8.30 8.79
N LEU A 565 -29.09 -9.45 8.16
CA LEU A 565 -29.85 -9.58 6.91
C LEU A 565 -31.19 -10.26 7.17
N GLN A 566 -32.26 -9.71 6.59
CA GLN A 566 -33.60 -10.27 6.63
C GLN A 566 -34.04 -10.64 5.21
N ASP A 567 -34.64 -11.82 5.04
CA ASP A 567 -35.22 -12.25 3.77
C ASP A 567 -36.42 -11.37 3.38
N ASP A 568 -36.50 -11.01 2.10
CA ASP A 568 -37.55 -10.11 1.62
C ASP A 568 -38.94 -10.75 1.59
N LYS A 569 -38.99 -12.08 1.41
CA LYS A 569 -40.25 -12.83 1.16
C LYS A 569 -40.60 -13.79 2.29
N LYS A 570 -39.61 -14.29 3.01
CA LYS A 570 -39.77 -15.29 4.08
C LYS A 570 -39.34 -14.69 5.41
N ASN A 571 -39.79 -15.30 6.51
CA ASN A 571 -39.33 -14.90 7.83
C ASN A 571 -38.00 -15.61 8.18
N ARG A 572 -36.91 -15.24 7.48
CA ARG A 572 -35.57 -15.82 7.69
C ARG A 572 -34.56 -14.70 7.95
N PHE A 573 -33.64 -14.96 8.89
CA PHE A 573 -32.64 -13.99 9.33
C PHE A 573 -31.25 -14.58 9.25
N TRP A 574 -30.28 -13.74 8.89
CA TRP A 574 -28.86 -14.10 8.88
C TRP A 574 -28.02 -13.00 9.48
N ILE A 575 -26.88 -13.40 10.05
CA ILE A 575 -25.79 -12.48 10.37
C ILE A 575 -24.66 -12.77 9.39
N PHE A 576 -24.27 -11.73 8.66
CA PHE A 576 -23.12 -11.77 7.79
C PHE A 576 -21.94 -11.05 8.45
N ARG A 577 -20.78 -11.71 8.43
CA ARG A 577 -19.50 -11.17 8.91
C ARG A 577 -18.47 -11.25 7.80
N SER A 578 -17.69 -10.20 7.62
CA SER A 578 -16.54 -10.19 6.73
C SER A 578 -15.36 -9.51 7.44
N TRP A 579 -14.19 -10.13 7.44
CA TRP A 579 -13.01 -9.60 8.14
C TRP A 579 -11.76 -9.84 7.32
N GLY A 580 -10.75 -9.01 7.51
CA GLY A 580 -9.50 -9.16 6.77
C GLY A 580 -8.55 -7.99 6.95
N ARG A 581 -7.45 -8.02 6.18
CA ARG A 581 -6.53 -6.89 6.05
C ARG A 581 -6.98 -6.02 4.88
N ILE A 582 -7.07 -4.72 5.11
CA ILE A 582 -7.55 -3.72 4.14
C ILE A 582 -6.71 -3.81 2.85
N GLY A 583 -7.39 -3.85 1.69
CA GLY A 583 -6.78 -3.86 0.37
C GLY A 583 -6.12 -5.16 -0.09
N THR A 584 -6.31 -6.26 0.66
CA THR A 584 -5.71 -7.57 0.33
C THR A 584 -6.75 -8.69 0.24
N THR A 585 -6.31 -9.85 -0.27
CA THR A 585 -7.10 -11.10 -0.23
C THR A 585 -7.06 -11.79 1.14
N ILE A 586 -6.36 -11.22 2.13
CA ILE A 586 -6.26 -11.80 3.49
C ILE A 586 -7.55 -11.51 4.23
N GLY A 587 -8.25 -12.58 4.62
CA GLY A 587 -9.51 -12.44 5.32
C GLY A 587 -10.41 -13.65 5.14
N GLY A 588 -11.63 -13.50 5.59
CA GLY A 588 -12.69 -14.48 5.42
C GLY A 588 -14.04 -13.84 5.66
N ASN A 589 -15.08 -14.59 5.32
CA ASN A 589 -16.45 -14.23 5.61
C ASN A 589 -17.17 -15.40 6.28
N LYS A 590 -18.27 -15.11 6.98
CA LYS A 590 -19.15 -16.12 7.57
C LYS A 590 -20.58 -15.61 7.56
N LEU A 591 -21.43 -16.32 6.83
CA LEU A 591 -22.88 -16.18 6.89
C LEU A 591 -23.45 -17.22 7.87
N GLU A 592 -24.23 -16.78 8.85
CA GLU A 592 -24.84 -17.63 9.86
C GLU A 592 -26.35 -17.40 9.89
N LYS A 593 -27.14 -18.48 9.83
CA LYS A 593 -28.60 -18.43 9.80
C LYS A 593 -29.15 -18.52 11.22
N PHE A 594 -30.17 -17.72 11.51
CA PHE A 594 -30.86 -17.70 12.79
C PHE A 594 -32.34 -18.09 12.65
N PRO A 595 -32.94 -18.68 13.70
CA PRO A 595 -34.33 -19.11 13.68
C PRO A 595 -35.32 -17.96 13.84
N ASN A 596 -34.97 -16.92 14.59
CA ASN A 596 -35.80 -15.75 14.85
C ASN A 596 -34.97 -14.46 14.90
N LEU A 597 -35.66 -13.32 14.82
CA LEU A 597 -35.05 -11.99 14.81
C LEU A 597 -34.40 -11.62 16.15
N VAL A 598 -34.98 -12.08 17.27
CA VAL A 598 -34.51 -11.74 18.62
C VAL A 598 -33.10 -12.31 18.84
N GLU A 599 -32.90 -13.60 18.55
CA GLU A 599 -31.60 -14.26 18.62
C GLU A 599 -30.58 -13.64 17.65
N ALA A 600 -31.02 -13.23 16.45
CA ALA A 600 -30.16 -12.54 15.50
C ALA A 600 -29.70 -11.16 16.05
N ILE A 601 -30.60 -10.40 16.67
CA ILE A 601 -30.28 -9.11 17.28
C ILE A 601 -29.32 -9.29 18.46
N GLU A 602 -29.59 -10.24 19.35
CA GLU A 602 -28.72 -10.54 20.50
C GLU A 602 -27.32 -10.96 20.05
N SER A 603 -27.24 -11.86 19.06
CA SER A 603 -25.96 -12.30 18.52
C SER A 603 -25.21 -11.16 17.82
N PHE A 604 -25.91 -10.29 17.09
CA PHE A 604 -25.31 -9.09 16.49
C PHE A 604 -24.73 -8.15 17.56
N LYS A 605 -25.50 -7.85 18.62
CA LYS A 605 -25.04 -7.00 19.74
C LYS A 605 -23.86 -7.61 20.47
N ALA A 606 -23.88 -8.93 20.72
CA ALA A 606 -22.78 -9.64 21.37
C ALA A 606 -21.50 -9.61 20.52
N LEU A 607 -21.60 -9.81 19.20
CA LEU A 607 -20.46 -9.72 18.28
C LEU A 607 -19.91 -8.30 18.20
N TYR A 608 -20.79 -7.29 18.16
CA TYR A 608 -20.38 -5.88 18.17
C TYR A 608 -19.64 -5.53 19.47
N LEU A 609 -20.16 -5.94 20.63
CA LEU A 609 -19.51 -5.75 21.94
C LEU A 609 -18.16 -6.48 22.01
N GLU A 610 -18.09 -7.71 21.50
CA GLU A 610 -16.84 -8.47 21.44
C GLU A 610 -15.79 -7.75 20.59
N LYS A 611 -16.14 -7.17 19.44
CA LYS A 611 -15.14 -6.53 18.56
C LYS A 611 -14.80 -5.09 18.93
N SER A 612 -15.77 -4.33 19.39
CA SER A 612 -15.62 -2.89 19.66
C SER A 612 -15.38 -2.56 21.14
N GLY A 613 -15.77 -3.45 22.06
CA GLY A 613 -15.76 -3.19 23.51
C GLY A 613 -16.90 -2.29 24.00
N ASN A 614 -17.84 -1.90 23.13
CA ASN A 614 -18.94 -1.00 23.44
C ASN A 614 -20.29 -1.65 23.11
N GLU A 615 -21.34 -1.25 23.82
CA GLU A 615 -22.72 -1.66 23.51
C GLU A 615 -23.21 -0.98 22.23
N PHE A 616 -23.94 -1.73 21.40
CA PHE A 616 -24.44 -1.21 20.11
C PHE A 616 -25.50 -0.10 20.28
N GLU A 617 -26.27 -0.13 21.37
CA GLU A 617 -27.29 0.88 21.67
C GLU A 617 -26.65 2.23 21.99
N ASN A 618 -25.49 2.24 22.63
CA ASN A 618 -24.73 3.45 22.97
C ASN A 618 -23.68 3.81 21.91
N ARG A 619 -23.87 3.39 20.65
CA ARG A 619 -22.92 3.64 19.54
C ARG A 619 -22.63 5.12 19.29
N HIS A 620 -23.54 6.02 19.67
CA HIS A 620 -23.35 7.46 19.50
C HIS A 620 -22.35 8.06 20.49
N ASN A 621 -22.10 7.41 21.64
CA ASN A 621 -21.10 7.81 22.63
C ASN A 621 -19.96 6.79 22.68
N PHE A 622 -19.39 6.49 21.51
CA PHE A 622 -18.36 5.47 21.39
C PHE A 622 -17.07 5.87 22.13
N VAL A 623 -16.56 4.98 22.99
CA VAL A 623 -15.25 5.15 23.64
C VAL A 623 -14.29 4.09 23.11
N LYS A 624 -13.14 4.52 22.57
CA LYS A 624 -12.15 3.58 22.07
C LYS A 624 -11.57 2.75 23.23
N VAL A 625 -11.58 1.43 23.05
CA VAL A 625 -10.97 0.48 24.00
C VAL A 625 -9.67 -0.09 23.42
N ALA A 626 -8.63 -0.18 24.25
CA ALA A 626 -7.33 -0.70 23.86
C ALA A 626 -7.43 -2.11 23.24
N GLY A 627 -6.76 -2.31 22.10
CA GLY A 627 -6.79 -3.58 21.37
C GLY A 627 -8.10 -3.96 20.68
N ARG A 628 -9.19 -3.20 20.86
CA ARG A 628 -10.49 -3.37 20.16
C ARG A 628 -10.57 -2.48 18.91
N MET A 629 -11.54 -2.78 18.04
CA MET A 629 -11.76 -2.07 16.77
C MET A 629 -12.61 -0.80 16.97
N TYR A 630 -12.47 0.16 16.06
CA TYR A 630 -13.18 1.44 16.05
C TYR A 630 -14.21 1.48 14.91
N PRO A 631 -15.45 1.96 15.13
CA PRO A 631 -16.45 2.05 14.08
C PRO A 631 -16.10 3.16 13.07
N ILE A 632 -16.21 2.83 11.79
CA ILE A 632 -16.03 3.75 10.67
C ILE A 632 -17.44 4.09 10.17
N ASP A 633 -17.77 5.37 10.22
CA ASP A 633 -19.06 5.90 9.77
C ASP A 633 -19.08 5.96 8.24
N ILE A 634 -19.58 4.88 7.63
CA ILE A 634 -19.77 4.75 6.20
C ILE A 634 -21.26 4.92 5.86
N ASP A 635 -21.58 5.93 5.05
CA ASP A 635 -22.93 6.15 4.52
C ASP A 635 -23.17 5.28 3.28
N TYR A 636 -23.83 4.14 3.45
CA TYR A 636 -24.09 3.17 2.38
C TYR A 636 -25.18 3.55 1.38
N SER A 637 -25.66 4.80 1.34
CA SER A 637 -26.57 5.28 0.29
C SER A 637 -25.92 5.21 -1.12
N GLU A 638 -26.76 5.08 -2.16
CA GLU A 638 -26.47 4.58 -3.52
C GLU A 638 -25.10 4.89 -4.16
N ASP A 639 -24.65 3.91 -4.97
CA ASP A 639 -23.80 4.17 -6.12
C ASP A 639 -24.69 4.34 -7.35
N ALA A 640 -25.11 5.58 -7.59
CA ALA A 640 -25.73 5.94 -8.85
C ALA A 640 -24.68 5.65 -9.94
N LYS A 641 -24.91 4.58 -10.72
CA LYS A 641 -24.28 4.43 -12.02
C LYS A 641 -24.91 5.46 -12.93
N VAL A 642 -24.42 6.69 -12.86
CA VAL A 642 -24.73 7.68 -13.88
C VAL A 642 -23.89 7.33 -15.09
N ASP A 643 -24.47 6.57 -16.02
CA ASP A 643 -23.84 6.36 -17.32
C ASP A 643 -24.05 7.62 -18.17
N LEU A 644 -23.21 8.63 -17.96
CA LEU A 644 -23.20 9.86 -18.75
C LEU A 644 -22.80 9.63 -20.22
N SER A 645 -22.41 8.40 -20.59
CA SER A 645 -21.94 8.01 -21.92
C SER A 645 -23.01 7.34 -22.79
N ALA A 646 -24.11 6.84 -22.20
CA ALA A 646 -25.20 6.25 -22.96
C ALA A 646 -25.96 7.33 -23.78
N GLU A 647 -26.27 7.03 -25.04
CA GLU A 647 -27.19 7.85 -25.84
C GLU A 647 -28.59 7.78 -25.21
N HIS A 648 -28.96 8.83 -24.45
CA HIS A 648 -30.28 8.92 -23.85
C HIS A 648 -31.31 9.32 -24.90
N SER A 649 -32.54 8.82 -24.75
CA SER A 649 -33.67 9.10 -25.65
C SER A 649 -34.04 10.59 -25.74
N ILE A 650 -33.63 11.40 -24.76
CA ILE A 650 -33.86 12.85 -24.69
C ILE A 650 -32.54 13.58 -24.95
N LYS A 651 -32.48 14.40 -26.01
CA LYS A 651 -31.30 15.24 -26.31
C LYS A 651 -31.21 16.43 -25.34
N SER A 652 -30.01 16.68 -24.82
CA SER A 652 -29.71 17.85 -23.97
C SER A 652 -29.86 19.16 -24.77
N LYS A 653 -30.31 20.22 -24.09
CA LYS A 653 -30.42 21.57 -24.65
C LYS A 653 -29.15 22.41 -24.48
N LEU A 654 -28.15 21.91 -23.76
CA LEU A 654 -26.93 22.64 -23.44
C LEU A 654 -25.93 22.63 -24.62
N PRO A 655 -25.07 23.64 -24.75
CA PRO A 655 -23.98 23.63 -25.72
C PRO A 655 -23.02 22.45 -25.50
N ILE A 656 -22.43 21.92 -26.58
CA ILE A 656 -21.54 20.74 -26.54
C ILE A 656 -20.37 20.94 -25.56
N ALA A 657 -19.73 22.11 -25.56
CA ALA A 657 -18.64 22.44 -24.64
C ALA A 657 -19.05 22.37 -23.15
N VAL A 658 -20.30 22.74 -22.84
CA VAL A 658 -20.86 22.62 -21.48
C VAL A 658 -21.12 21.15 -21.16
N GLN A 659 -21.73 20.40 -22.08
CA GLN A 659 -21.96 18.96 -21.90
C GLN A 659 -20.68 18.19 -21.63
N ASP A 660 -19.60 18.50 -22.37
CA ASP A 660 -18.30 17.84 -22.20
C ASP A 660 -17.68 18.13 -20.83
N ILE A 661 -17.82 19.36 -20.32
CA ILE A 661 -17.35 19.71 -18.97
C ILE A 661 -18.18 19.01 -17.90
N ILE A 662 -19.50 18.94 -18.03
CA ILE A 662 -20.36 18.22 -17.08
C ILE A 662 -20.03 16.73 -17.06
N LYS A 663 -19.85 16.11 -18.23
CA LYS A 663 -19.38 14.72 -18.34
C LYS A 663 -18.03 14.51 -17.65
N LEU A 664 -17.12 15.47 -17.80
CA LEU A 664 -15.77 15.37 -17.26
C LEU A 664 -15.73 15.50 -15.72
N ILE A 665 -16.48 16.44 -15.14
CA ILE A 665 -16.47 16.67 -13.67
C ILE A 665 -17.29 15.64 -12.89
N PHE A 666 -18.30 15.03 -13.50
CA PHE A 666 -19.13 13.98 -12.90
C PHE A 666 -18.72 12.56 -13.33
N ASP A 667 -17.52 12.39 -13.90
CA ASP A 667 -16.97 11.08 -14.25
C ASP A 667 -16.55 10.29 -13.00
N VAL A 668 -17.37 9.32 -12.64
CA VAL A 668 -17.17 8.42 -11.49
C VAL A 668 -15.90 7.58 -11.62
N ASP A 669 -15.47 7.23 -12.82
CA ASP A 669 -14.25 6.44 -13.03
C ASP A 669 -12.99 7.29 -12.82
N ASN A 670 -13.02 8.59 -13.16
CA ASN A 670 -11.96 9.50 -12.77
C ASN A 670 -11.90 9.69 -11.25
N MET A 671 -13.04 9.83 -10.57
CA MET A 671 -13.09 9.89 -9.10
C MET A 671 -12.49 8.63 -8.46
N LYS A 672 -12.78 7.44 -9.01
CA LYS A 672 -12.18 6.15 -8.58
C LYS A 672 -10.67 6.15 -8.74
N ARG A 673 -10.17 6.56 -9.90
CA ARG A 673 -8.72 6.61 -10.16
C ARG A 673 -8.02 7.53 -9.17
N THR A 674 -8.58 8.70 -8.89
CA THR A 674 -8.03 9.62 -7.88
C THR A 674 -8.02 9.00 -6.48
N MET A 675 -9.05 8.24 -6.09
CA MET A 675 -9.02 7.50 -4.81
C MET A 675 -7.95 6.40 -4.77
N MET A 676 -7.72 5.70 -5.89
CA MET A 676 -6.66 4.70 -6.01
C MET A 676 -5.27 5.33 -5.92
N GLU A 677 -5.05 6.54 -6.47
CA GLU A 677 -3.78 7.28 -6.35
C GLU A 677 -3.41 7.60 -4.89
N PHE A 678 -4.42 7.71 -4.02
CA PHE A 678 -4.24 7.95 -2.60
C PHE A 678 -4.11 6.66 -1.76
N ASP A 679 -3.94 5.51 -2.42
CA ASP A 679 -3.86 4.20 -1.77
C ASP A 679 -5.09 3.88 -0.90
N LEU A 680 -6.29 4.37 -1.27
CA LEU A 680 -7.53 4.07 -0.54
C LEU A 680 -8.17 2.77 -1.05
N ASP A 681 -8.75 1.98 -0.15
CA ASP A 681 -9.40 0.71 -0.51
C ASP A 681 -10.83 0.94 -1.01
N MET A 682 -11.02 0.99 -2.32
CA MET A 682 -12.33 1.22 -2.95
C MET A 682 -13.36 0.09 -2.75
N GLU A 683 -12.96 -1.14 -2.41
CA GLU A 683 -13.92 -2.23 -2.16
C GLU A 683 -14.56 -2.10 -0.77
N LYS A 684 -13.77 -1.65 0.20
CA LYS A 684 -14.22 -1.46 1.58
C LYS A 684 -14.69 -0.03 1.83
N MET A 685 -14.27 0.92 1.00
CA MET A 685 -14.69 2.31 0.96
C MET A 685 -15.28 2.64 -0.42
N PRO A 686 -16.58 2.38 -0.66
CA PRO A 686 -17.20 2.83 -1.90
C PRO A 686 -17.18 4.36 -1.97
N LEU A 687 -17.16 4.91 -3.18
CA LEU A 687 -17.01 6.36 -3.42
C LEU A 687 -18.04 7.18 -2.65
N GLY A 688 -17.58 8.26 -2.01
CA GLY A 688 -18.46 9.30 -1.44
C GLY A 688 -19.18 8.94 -0.15
N LYS A 689 -18.61 8.08 0.71
CA LYS A 689 -19.32 7.53 1.89
C LYS A 689 -18.68 7.78 3.25
N LEU A 690 -17.51 8.42 3.33
CA LEU A 690 -16.95 8.84 4.62
C LEU A 690 -17.74 10.03 5.13
N SER A 691 -18.24 9.96 6.36
CA SER A 691 -18.95 11.10 6.93
C SER A 691 -18.03 12.33 7.04
N GLN A 692 -18.59 13.53 6.81
CA GLN A 692 -17.87 14.78 7.02
C GLN A 692 -17.27 14.88 8.43
N LYS A 693 -17.96 14.31 9.44
CA LYS A 693 -17.48 14.22 10.83
C LYS A 693 -16.20 13.39 10.95
N GLN A 694 -16.08 12.29 10.19
CA GLN A 694 -14.90 11.44 10.20
C GLN A 694 -13.71 12.12 9.51
N ILE A 695 -13.96 12.83 8.40
CA ILE A 695 -12.93 13.64 7.71
C ILE A 695 -12.45 14.78 8.62
N GLN A 696 -13.35 15.48 9.31
CA GLN A 696 -13.00 16.51 10.31
C GLN A 696 -12.18 15.95 11.48
N SER A 697 -12.53 14.77 11.99
CA SER A 697 -11.73 14.09 13.01
C SER A 697 -10.34 13.73 12.49
N ALA A 698 -10.22 13.29 11.23
CA ALA A 698 -8.93 13.00 10.61
C ALA A 698 -8.05 14.26 10.47
N TYR A 699 -8.64 15.41 10.10
CA TYR A 699 -7.92 16.69 10.09
C TYR A 699 -7.36 17.07 11.47
N LYS A 700 -8.13 16.89 12.55
CA LYS A 700 -7.66 17.16 13.92
C LYS A 700 -6.43 16.33 14.27
N VAL A 701 -6.43 15.05 13.88
CA VAL A 701 -5.28 14.16 14.09
C VAL A 701 -4.07 14.61 13.26
N LEU A 702 -4.25 15.03 12.01
CA LEU A 702 -3.13 15.58 11.21
C LEU A 702 -2.55 16.86 11.81
N THR A 703 -3.40 17.75 12.35
CA THR A 703 -2.96 18.95 13.07
C THR A 703 -2.18 18.61 14.33
N GLU A 704 -2.59 17.57 15.06
CA GLU A 704 -1.81 17.07 16.20
C GLU A 704 -0.45 16.51 15.76
N ILE A 705 -0.41 15.71 14.68
CA ILE A 705 0.85 15.19 14.10
C ILE A 705 1.78 16.34 13.73
N GLN A 706 1.25 17.38 13.08
CA GLN A 706 2.03 18.56 12.74
C GLN A 706 2.65 19.21 13.98
N GLY A 707 1.86 19.45 15.03
CA GLY A 707 2.36 20.00 16.29
C GLY A 707 3.45 19.12 16.92
N LEU A 708 3.31 17.79 16.82
CA LEU A 708 4.34 16.86 17.27
C LEU A 708 5.64 16.95 16.43
N ILE A 709 5.56 17.22 15.13
CA ILE A 709 6.75 17.43 14.27
C ILE A 709 7.48 18.69 14.71
N GLU A 710 6.75 19.79 14.91
CA GLU A 710 7.33 21.08 15.33
C GLU A 710 7.97 21.00 16.73
N GLU A 711 7.35 20.27 17.66
CA GLU A 711 7.86 20.08 19.02
C GLU A 711 8.94 18.98 19.14
N SER A 712 9.30 18.30 18.05
CA SER A 712 10.16 17.10 18.07
C SER A 712 9.67 16.06 19.10
N GLY A 713 8.37 15.73 19.01
CA GLY A 713 7.68 14.82 19.92
C GLY A 713 8.31 13.43 20.00
N SER A 714 7.98 12.69 21.07
CA SER A 714 8.49 11.32 21.22
C SER A 714 7.91 10.39 20.15
N ASN A 715 8.70 9.42 19.68
CA ASN A 715 8.29 8.41 18.70
C ASN A 715 6.98 7.69 19.09
N THR A 716 6.69 7.57 20.39
CA THR A 716 5.46 6.94 20.87
C THR A 716 4.21 7.79 20.60
N LYS A 717 4.30 9.12 20.72
CA LYS A 717 3.19 10.03 20.36
C LYS A 717 2.92 10.00 18.85
N PHE A 718 3.97 9.94 18.03
CA PHE A 718 3.83 9.77 16.59
C PHE A 718 3.12 8.46 16.21
N ILE A 719 3.52 7.34 16.82
CA ILE A 719 2.87 6.04 16.60
C ILE A 719 1.38 6.13 16.95
N ASP A 720 1.05 6.80 18.05
CA ASP A 720 -0.32 6.96 18.51
C ASP A 720 -1.20 7.76 17.56
N ALA A 721 -0.74 8.95 17.17
CA ALA A 721 -1.46 9.79 16.22
C ALA A 721 -1.56 9.12 14.84
N THR A 722 -0.52 8.40 14.42
CA THR A 722 -0.54 7.65 13.15
C THR A 722 -1.53 6.47 13.19
N ASN A 723 -1.58 5.72 14.30
CA ASN A 723 -2.58 4.65 14.49
C ASN A 723 -4.01 5.21 14.43
N ARG A 724 -4.25 6.37 15.06
CA ARG A 724 -5.54 7.07 15.00
C ARG A 724 -5.90 7.45 13.57
N PHE A 725 -5.00 8.11 12.85
CA PHE A 725 -5.25 8.58 11.49
C PHE A 725 -5.62 7.44 10.54
N TYR A 726 -4.81 6.37 10.46
CA TYR A 726 -5.10 5.24 9.58
C TYR A 726 -6.24 4.33 10.04
N THR A 727 -6.69 4.45 11.30
CA THR A 727 -7.92 3.79 11.73
C THR A 727 -9.15 4.58 11.28
N LEU A 728 -9.06 5.93 11.31
CA LEU A 728 -10.14 6.80 10.82
C LEU A 728 -10.26 6.75 9.30
N ILE A 729 -9.14 6.71 8.57
CA ILE A 729 -9.10 6.66 7.10
C ILE A 729 -8.41 5.35 6.67
N PRO A 730 -9.16 4.34 6.23
CA PRO A 730 -8.60 3.05 5.81
C PRO A 730 -7.73 3.18 4.56
N HIS A 731 -6.44 2.86 4.69
CA HIS A 731 -5.50 2.84 3.57
C HIS A 731 -5.11 1.40 3.21
N ASN A 732 -4.75 1.19 1.95
CA ASN A 732 -4.27 -0.06 1.40
C ASN A 732 -2.73 -0.07 1.31
N PHE A 733 -2.09 -0.62 2.35
CA PHE A 733 -0.63 -0.86 2.35
C PHE A 733 -0.24 -2.26 1.86
N GLY A 734 -1.16 -2.99 1.25
CA GLY A 734 -0.96 -4.40 0.91
C GLY A 734 -0.60 -5.22 2.15
N THR A 735 0.50 -5.98 2.12
CA THR A 735 1.02 -6.73 3.29
C THR A 735 2.09 -5.96 4.09
N GLN A 736 2.43 -4.74 3.65
CA GLN A 736 3.46 -3.93 4.30
C GLN A 736 2.87 -3.18 5.50
N SER A 737 3.75 -2.80 6.44
CA SER A 737 3.35 -2.00 7.59
C SER A 737 2.94 -0.59 7.15
N PRO A 738 1.87 -0.02 7.74
CA PRO A 738 1.58 1.39 7.55
C PRO A 738 2.80 2.24 7.91
N PRO A 739 3.17 3.24 7.10
CA PRO A 739 4.32 4.09 7.35
C PRO A 739 4.03 5.06 8.51
N LEU A 740 5.04 5.34 9.34
CA LEU A 740 4.92 6.34 10.40
C LEU A 740 4.77 7.73 9.77
N LEU A 741 3.91 8.59 10.33
CA LEU A 741 3.75 9.97 9.90
C LEU A 741 4.65 10.89 10.74
N ASP A 742 5.83 11.18 10.22
CA ASP A 742 6.87 11.96 10.91
C ASP A 742 7.48 13.10 10.07
N THR A 743 7.00 13.31 8.84
CA THR A 743 7.46 14.39 7.95
C THR A 743 6.34 15.33 7.53
N ILE A 744 6.69 16.61 7.31
CA ILE A 744 5.73 17.65 6.87
C ILE A 744 5.17 17.33 5.49
N GLU A 745 5.99 16.77 4.59
CA GLU A 745 5.59 16.41 3.23
C GLU A 745 4.50 15.32 3.22
N GLN A 746 4.61 14.32 4.10
CA GLN A 746 3.57 13.29 4.26
C GLN A 746 2.26 13.89 4.77
N VAL A 747 2.33 14.77 5.77
CA VAL A 747 1.16 15.47 6.31
C VAL A 747 0.48 16.28 5.21
N GLU A 748 1.24 16.99 4.38
CA GLU A 748 0.71 17.79 3.28
C GLU A 748 0.03 16.93 2.21
N LYS A 749 0.65 15.81 1.81
CA LYS A 749 0.05 14.87 0.87
C LYS A 749 -1.28 14.31 1.39
N LEU A 750 -1.33 13.92 2.66
CA LEU A 750 -2.55 13.41 3.30
C LEU A 750 -3.61 14.49 3.50
N ARG A 751 -3.22 15.75 3.75
CA ARG A 751 -4.13 16.90 3.81
C ARG A 751 -4.81 17.12 2.45
N GLN A 752 -4.04 17.14 1.36
CA GLN A 752 -4.57 17.26 0.00
C GLN A 752 -5.49 16.10 -0.38
N MET A 753 -5.20 14.88 0.10
CA MET A 753 -6.09 13.74 -0.03
C MET A 753 -7.42 13.99 0.68
N LEU A 754 -7.42 14.44 1.95
CA LEU A 754 -8.65 14.74 2.68
C LEU A 754 -9.48 15.84 2.00
N ASP A 755 -8.84 16.89 1.49
CA ASP A 755 -9.51 17.95 0.74
C ASP A 755 -10.23 17.37 -0.49
N SER A 756 -9.53 16.50 -1.24
CA SER A 756 -10.09 15.85 -2.43
C SER A 756 -11.24 14.90 -2.08
N LEU A 757 -11.14 14.17 -0.96
CA LEU A 757 -12.21 13.28 -0.48
C LEU A 757 -13.47 14.06 -0.09
N LEU A 758 -13.30 15.23 0.53
CA LEU A 758 -14.43 16.09 0.91
C LEU A 758 -15.15 16.63 -0.33
N GLU A 759 -14.42 17.03 -1.37
CA GLU A 759 -15.04 17.50 -2.60
C GLU A 759 -15.66 16.37 -3.44
N ILE A 760 -15.08 15.16 -3.41
CA ILE A 760 -15.71 13.97 -4.02
C ILE A 760 -17.01 13.60 -3.29
N GLU A 761 -17.05 13.66 -1.96
CA GLU A 761 -18.27 13.43 -1.18
C GLU A 761 -19.36 14.45 -1.52
N CYS A 762 -18.97 15.72 -1.65
CA CYS A 762 -19.86 16.79 -2.12
C CYS A 762 -20.40 16.51 -3.54
N ALA A 763 -19.53 16.16 -4.49
CA ALA A 763 -19.91 15.82 -5.86
C ALA A 763 -20.90 14.64 -5.90
N TYR A 764 -20.68 13.65 -5.02
CA TYR A 764 -21.54 12.48 -4.92
C TYR A 764 -22.91 12.78 -4.33
N ASN A 765 -22.97 13.64 -3.33
CA ASN A 765 -24.24 14.10 -2.76
C ASN A 765 -25.06 14.86 -3.81
N LEU A 766 -24.42 15.63 -4.70
CA LEU A 766 -25.11 16.26 -5.83
C LEU A 766 -25.73 15.19 -6.76
N ILE A 767 -24.93 14.20 -7.17
CA ILE A 767 -25.41 13.07 -8.00
C ILE A 767 -26.60 12.36 -7.34
N LYS A 768 -26.55 12.07 -6.04
CA LYS A 768 -27.61 11.36 -5.31
C LYS A 768 -28.93 12.09 -5.21
N THR A 769 -28.95 13.41 -5.35
CA THR A 769 -30.19 14.21 -5.17
C THR A 769 -31.05 14.22 -6.44
N GLU A 770 -30.86 13.25 -7.34
CA GLU A 770 -31.67 13.06 -8.54
C GLU A 770 -33.13 12.74 -8.18
N ASP A 771 -34.03 13.67 -8.49
CA ASP A 771 -35.42 13.32 -8.75
C ASP A 771 -35.43 12.55 -10.08
N HIS A 772 -35.67 11.22 -10.06
CA HIS A 772 -35.88 10.42 -11.27
C HIS A 772 -37.20 10.78 -11.99
N LYS A 773 -37.36 12.04 -12.37
CA LYS A 773 -38.40 12.50 -13.29
C LYS A 773 -37.88 12.22 -14.69
N GLU A 774 -38.53 11.29 -15.38
CA GLU A 774 -38.22 10.85 -16.76
C GLU A 774 -38.30 11.96 -17.83
N GLU A 775 -38.54 13.22 -17.46
CA GLU A 775 -38.80 14.33 -18.37
C GLU A 775 -37.55 15.13 -18.80
N LYS A 776 -36.37 14.92 -18.20
CA LYS A 776 -35.13 15.69 -18.51
C LYS A 776 -33.91 14.81 -18.76
N ASN A 777 -32.97 15.30 -19.59
CA ASN A 777 -31.67 14.65 -19.80
C ASN A 777 -30.83 14.72 -18.50
N PRO A 778 -30.14 13.64 -18.08
CA PRO A 778 -29.30 13.64 -16.86
C PRO A 778 -28.22 14.71 -16.81
N ILE A 779 -27.61 15.06 -17.96
CA ILE A 779 -26.60 16.12 -18.05
C ILE A 779 -27.22 17.48 -17.66
N ASP A 780 -28.46 17.73 -18.10
CA ASP A 780 -29.17 18.96 -17.77
C ASP A 780 -29.55 19.00 -16.29
N GLN A 781 -29.91 17.86 -15.70
CA GLN A 781 -30.21 17.75 -14.27
C GLN A 781 -28.98 18.05 -13.40
N HIS A 782 -27.81 17.46 -13.73
CA HIS A 782 -26.57 17.75 -13.03
C HIS A 782 -26.13 19.20 -13.19
N TYR A 783 -26.31 19.77 -14.38
CA TYR A 783 -26.03 21.18 -14.63
C TYR A 783 -26.91 22.10 -13.74
N GLU A 784 -28.21 21.80 -13.62
CA GLU A 784 -29.13 22.54 -12.73
C GLU A 784 -28.69 22.46 -11.25
N GLN A 785 -28.20 21.30 -10.80
CA GLN A 785 -27.70 21.11 -9.43
C GLN A 785 -26.45 21.94 -9.10
N LEU A 786 -25.61 22.27 -10.09
CA LEU A 786 -24.45 23.16 -9.90
C LEU A 786 -24.83 24.60 -9.58
N LYS A 787 -26.10 25.00 -9.81
CA LYS A 787 -26.60 26.37 -9.55
C LYS A 787 -25.68 27.45 -10.15
N THR A 788 -25.14 27.15 -11.33
CA THR A 788 -24.14 27.97 -12.00
C THR A 788 -24.47 28.05 -13.48
N THR A 789 -24.42 29.26 -14.04
CA THR A 789 -24.60 29.48 -15.48
C THR A 789 -23.24 29.40 -16.16
N LEU A 790 -23.11 28.54 -17.15
CA LEU A 790 -21.91 28.36 -17.96
C LEU A 790 -22.21 28.68 -19.43
N GLU A 791 -21.52 29.67 -19.98
CA GLU A 791 -21.71 30.13 -21.36
C GLU A 791 -20.40 29.99 -22.15
N PRO A 792 -20.37 29.25 -23.27
CA PRO A 792 -19.19 29.16 -24.12
C PRO A 792 -18.80 30.52 -24.68
N LEU A 793 -17.52 30.89 -24.53
CA LEU A 793 -16.97 32.10 -25.11
C LEU A 793 -16.65 31.88 -26.59
N ASP A 794 -17.08 32.81 -27.46
CA ASP A 794 -16.76 32.73 -28.88
C ASP A 794 -15.25 32.89 -29.10
N LYS A 795 -14.65 31.93 -29.83
CA LYS A 795 -13.22 31.89 -30.15
C LYS A 795 -12.77 33.08 -31.02
N LYS A 796 -13.71 33.75 -31.69
CA LYS A 796 -13.45 34.95 -32.51
C LYS A 796 -13.58 36.26 -31.73
N SER A 797 -13.98 36.22 -30.47
CA SER A 797 -14.16 37.43 -29.66
C SER A 797 -12.82 38.05 -29.26
N GLU A 798 -12.78 39.37 -29.14
CA GLU A 798 -11.61 40.10 -28.62
C GLU A 798 -11.25 39.65 -27.18
N GLU A 799 -12.28 39.31 -26.39
CA GLU A 799 -12.13 38.77 -25.05
C GLU A 799 -11.39 37.42 -25.05
N TYR A 800 -11.71 36.52 -25.99
CA TYR A 800 -11.00 35.25 -26.14
C TYR A 800 -9.52 35.46 -26.48
N ALA A 801 -9.21 36.34 -27.44
CA ALA A 801 -7.83 36.64 -27.84
C ALA A 801 -7.01 37.22 -26.67
N LEU A 802 -7.64 38.06 -25.82
CA LEU A 802 -7.02 38.61 -24.62
C LEU A 802 -6.67 37.51 -23.61
N LEU A 803 -7.60 36.59 -23.36
CA LEU A 803 -7.41 35.47 -22.43
C LEU A 803 -6.39 34.45 -22.95
N GLU A 804 -6.39 34.18 -24.26
CA GLU A 804 -5.38 33.35 -24.92
C GLU A 804 -3.98 33.96 -24.75
N LYS A 805 -3.84 35.27 -24.97
CA LYS A 805 -2.58 35.98 -24.71
C LYS A 805 -2.16 35.87 -23.24
N TYR A 806 -3.08 35.93 -22.30
CA TYR A 806 -2.77 35.79 -20.88
C TYR A 806 -2.19 34.40 -20.57
N VAL A 807 -2.76 33.33 -21.13
CA VAL A 807 -2.25 31.96 -20.98
C VAL A 807 -0.86 31.81 -21.60
N GLN A 808 -0.67 32.31 -22.84
CA GLN A 808 0.60 32.19 -23.56
C GLN A 808 1.74 32.95 -22.86
N ASN A 809 1.47 34.18 -22.42
CA ASN A 809 2.50 35.03 -21.83
C ASN A 809 2.91 34.59 -20.43
N THR A 810 2.00 34.03 -19.63
CA THR A 810 2.26 33.77 -18.20
C THR A 810 2.63 32.32 -17.88
N HIS A 811 3.16 31.60 -18.88
CA HIS A 811 3.80 30.31 -18.68
C HIS A 811 5.22 30.51 -18.14
N GLY A 812 5.50 30.00 -16.93
CA GLY A 812 6.77 30.19 -16.25
C GLY A 812 7.87 29.32 -16.87
N GLU A 813 9.05 29.88 -17.06
CA GLU A 813 10.18 29.19 -17.70
C GLU A 813 10.63 27.92 -16.96
N THR A 814 10.45 27.86 -15.64
CA THR A 814 10.80 26.69 -14.82
C THR A 814 9.82 25.53 -14.99
N HIS A 815 8.63 25.76 -15.54
CA HIS A 815 7.57 24.76 -15.74
C HIS A 815 7.55 24.24 -17.19
N ASN A 816 8.72 23.87 -17.73
CA ASN A 816 8.89 23.46 -19.13
C ASN A 816 8.54 22.00 -19.44
N MET A 817 8.07 21.24 -18.44
CA MET A 817 7.71 19.82 -18.58
C MET A 817 6.48 19.60 -19.48
N TYR A 818 5.60 20.60 -19.58
CA TYR A 818 4.39 20.56 -20.38
C TYR A 818 4.12 21.91 -21.05
N GLU A 819 3.36 21.87 -22.14
CA GLU A 819 2.74 23.04 -22.78
C GLU A 819 1.23 23.03 -22.52
N LEU A 820 0.65 24.22 -22.40
CA LEU A 820 -0.79 24.40 -22.20
C LEU A 820 -1.46 24.75 -23.52
N GLU A 821 -2.42 23.92 -23.93
CA GLU A 821 -3.31 24.18 -25.05
C GLU A 821 -4.72 24.45 -24.53
N ILE A 822 -5.32 25.56 -24.96
CA ILE A 822 -6.69 25.92 -24.60
C ILE A 822 -7.65 25.06 -25.44
N GLY A 823 -8.49 24.27 -24.76
CA GLY A 823 -9.60 23.56 -25.38
C GLY A 823 -10.79 24.50 -25.59
N ASP A 824 -11.45 24.85 -24.49
CA ASP A 824 -12.61 25.75 -24.47
C ASP A 824 -12.56 26.69 -23.25
N ILE A 825 -13.15 27.87 -23.40
CA ILE A 825 -13.32 28.87 -22.34
C ILE A 825 -14.82 29.05 -22.10
N LEU A 826 -15.26 28.85 -20.87
CA LEU A 826 -16.63 29.11 -20.44
C LEU A 826 -16.66 30.32 -19.51
N LYS A 827 -17.60 31.24 -19.75
CA LYS A 827 -17.94 32.29 -18.80
C LYS A 827 -18.80 31.69 -17.69
N VAL A 828 -18.46 32.02 -16.45
CA VAL A 828 -19.06 31.44 -15.26
C VAL A 828 -19.87 32.51 -14.53
N SER A 829 -21.11 32.21 -14.18
CA SER A 829 -21.91 33.05 -13.29
C SER A 829 -22.62 32.20 -12.25
N ARG A 830 -22.10 32.25 -11.01
CA ARG A 830 -22.62 31.46 -9.89
C ARG A 830 -23.79 32.15 -9.21
N GLN A 831 -24.80 31.38 -8.82
CA GLN A 831 -25.97 31.92 -8.14
C GLN A 831 -25.59 32.59 -6.81
N GLY A 832 -25.91 33.88 -6.66
CA GLY A 832 -25.68 34.65 -5.44
C GLY A 832 -24.25 35.19 -5.25
N GLU A 833 -23.26 34.76 -6.04
CA GLU A 833 -21.87 35.20 -5.91
C GLU A 833 -21.71 36.69 -6.22
N ALA A 834 -22.35 37.19 -7.29
CA ALA A 834 -22.35 38.62 -7.63
C ALA A 834 -22.96 39.50 -6.52
N ARG A 835 -23.95 38.98 -5.78
CA ARG A 835 -24.55 39.69 -4.63
C ARG A 835 -23.58 39.72 -3.44
N ARG A 836 -22.89 38.61 -3.19
CA ARG A 836 -21.87 38.49 -2.13
C ARG A 836 -20.64 39.36 -2.41
N PHE A 837 -20.22 39.46 -3.66
CA PHE A 837 -19.07 40.27 -4.10
C PHE A 837 -19.39 41.78 -4.20
N LYS A 838 -20.66 42.18 -4.20
CA LYS A 838 -21.10 43.58 -4.32
C LYS A 838 -20.40 44.57 -3.38
N PRO A 839 -20.13 44.27 -2.09
CA PRO A 839 -19.39 45.16 -1.20
C PRO A 839 -17.95 45.43 -1.67
N PHE A 840 -17.32 44.41 -2.28
CA PHE A 840 -15.92 44.44 -2.70
C PHE A 840 -15.72 45.06 -4.10
N LYS A 841 -16.78 45.29 -4.88
CA LYS A 841 -16.69 46.03 -6.14
C LYS A 841 -16.17 47.46 -5.98
N LYS A 842 -16.36 48.06 -4.80
CA LYS A 842 -15.84 49.40 -4.47
C LYS A 842 -14.39 49.37 -4.01
N LEU A 843 -13.86 48.20 -3.67
CA LEU A 843 -12.48 48.05 -3.20
C LEU A 843 -11.53 48.24 -4.39
N HIS A 844 -10.42 48.96 -4.16
CA HIS A 844 -9.36 49.13 -5.14
C HIS A 844 -8.55 47.85 -5.33
N ASN A 845 -7.64 47.83 -6.31
CA ASN A 845 -6.75 46.70 -6.57
C ASN A 845 -7.51 45.38 -6.79
N ARG A 846 -8.40 45.37 -7.79
CA ARG A 846 -9.11 44.18 -8.24
C ARG A 846 -8.34 43.56 -9.40
N ARG A 847 -7.95 42.30 -9.26
CA ARG A 847 -7.15 41.58 -10.25
C ARG A 847 -7.87 40.33 -10.73
N LEU A 848 -7.65 39.99 -11.99
CA LEU A 848 -8.10 38.75 -12.59
C LEU A 848 -6.97 37.71 -12.46
N LEU A 849 -7.15 36.71 -11.59
CA LEU A 849 -6.07 35.79 -11.19
C LEU A 849 -6.45 34.32 -11.37
N TRP A 850 -5.43 33.49 -11.57
CA TRP A 850 -5.54 32.05 -11.82
C TRP A 850 -5.68 31.26 -10.54
N HIS A 851 -6.56 30.26 -10.57
CA HIS A 851 -6.67 29.22 -9.55
C HIS A 851 -6.76 27.84 -10.23
N GLY A 852 -5.93 26.89 -9.83
CA GLY A 852 -5.96 25.51 -10.31
C GLY A 852 -6.30 24.55 -9.18
N SER A 853 -7.00 23.47 -9.52
CA SER A 853 -7.37 22.40 -8.59
C SER A 853 -7.52 21.09 -9.35
N ARG A 854 -7.54 19.96 -8.64
CA ARG A 854 -7.82 18.65 -9.27
C ARG A 854 -9.20 18.66 -9.92
N LEU A 855 -9.32 17.93 -11.03
CA LEU A 855 -10.56 17.82 -11.80
C LEU A 855 -11.78 17.44 -10.93
N THR A 856 -11.60 16.50 -10.00
CA THR A 856 -12.63 16.00 -9.08
C THR A 856 -13.22 17.08 -8.18
N ASN A 857 -12.51 18.18 -7.95
CA ASN A 857 -12.93 19.24 -7.02
C ASN A 857 -13.89 20.23 -7.68
N TYR A 858 -13.95 20.28 -9.02
CA TYR A 858 -14.71 21.30 -9.74
C TYR A 858 -16.23 21.17 -9.56
N ALA A 859 -16.76 19.97 -9.35
CA ALA A 859 -18.19 19.80 -9.03
C ALA A 859 -18.55 20.55 -7.72
N GLY A 860 -17.71 20.43 -6.69
CA GLY A 860 -17.87 21.14 -5.43
C GLY A 860 -17.58 22.65 -5.52
N ILE A 861 -16.55 23.04 -6.29
CA ILE A 861 -16.20 24.46 -6.48
C ILE A 861 -17.27 25.21 -7.27
N LEU A 862 -17.85 24.62 -8.33
CA LEU A 862 -18.91 25.28 -9.09
C LEU A 862 -20.20 25.39 -8.26
N SER A 863 -20.57 24.35 -7.51
CA SER A 863 -21.77 24.36 -6.67
C SER A 863 -21.64 25.32 -5.47
N HIS A 864 -20.59 25.20 -4.66
CA HIS A 864 -20.46 25.90 -3.37
C HIS A 864 -19.46 27.06 -3.39
N GLY A 865 -18.52 27.06 -4.33
CA GLY A 865 -17.51 28.11 -4.50
C GLY A 865 -16.16 27.71 -3.94
N LEU A 866 -15.17 28.58 -4.15
CA LEU A 866 -13.90 28.46 -3.48
C LEU A 866 -14.10 28.67 -1.96
N LYS A 867 -13.61 27.69 -1.18
CA LYS A 867 -13.72 27.66 0.27
C LYS A 867 -12.34 27.84 0.90
N ILE A 868 -12.34 28.38 2.10
CA ILE A 868 -11.15 28.36 2.96
C ILE A 868 -11.11 27.01 3.68
N ALA A 869 -9.90 26.48 3.87
CA ALA A 869 -9.69 25.24 4.61
C ALA A 869 -10.35 25.29 5.99
N PRO A 870 -10.94 24.17 6.46
CA PRO A 870 -11.64 24.13 7.75
C PRO A 870 -10.68 24.45 8.92
N PRO A 871 -11.20 24.98 10.03
CA PRO A 871 -10.38 25.32 11.19
C PRO A 871 -9.63 24.11 11.77
N GLU A 872 -10.16 22.90 11.60
CA GLU A 872 -9.56 21.63 12.03
C GLU A 872 -8.33 21.21 11.20
N ALA A 873 -8.20 21.66 9.96
CA ALA A 873 -7.10 21.26 9.07
C ALA A 873 -5.74 21.75 9.56
N PRO A 874 -4.63 21.02 9.30
CA PRO A 874 -3.30 21.46 9.67
C PRO A 874 -2.92 22.77 8.95
N SER A 875 -2.05 23.55 9.58
CA SER A 875 -1.52 24.81 9.05
C SER A 875 -0.37 24.61 8.06
N THR A 876 0.33 23.48 8.16
CA THR A 876 1.39 23.09 7.20
C THR A 876 0.84 22.92 5.79
N GLY A 877 1.63 23.35 4.80
CA GLY A 877 1.25 23.39 3.39
C GLY A 877 0.76 24.73 2.90
N TYR A 878 0.30 25.60 3.82
CA TYR A 878 -0.15 26.95 3.51
C TYR A 878 0.93 27.96 3.85
N MET A 879 1.68 28.41 2.85
CA MET A 879 2.83 29.32 3.05
C MET A 879 2.45 30.62 3.79
N PHE A 880 1.21 31.08 3.61
CA PHE A 880 0.68 32.29 4.24
C PHE A 880 -0.55 32.04 5.12
N GLY A 881 -0.83 30.79 5.48
CA GLY A 881 -2.00 30.43 6.28
C GLY A 881 -3.26 30.17 5.48
N LYS A 882 -4.35 29.85 6.19
CA LYS A 882 -5.59 29.33 5.59
C LYS A 882 -6.35 30.43 4.86
N GLY A 883 -6.29 30.41 3.53
CA GLY A 883 -7.00 31.34 2.67
C GLY A 883 -7.22 30.73 1.28
N ILE A 884 -7.79 31.50 0.37
CA ILE A 884 -7.91 31.13 -1.04
C ILE A 884 -6.68 31.66 -1.77
N TYR A 885 -5.91 30.75 -2.37
CA TYR A 885 -4.66 31.04 -3.05
C TYR A 885 -4.90 31.24 -4.55
N PHE A 886 -4.30 32.29 -5.09
CA PHE A 886 -4.29 32.64 -6.50
C PHE A 886 -2.87 32.94 -6.97
N ALA A 887 -2.64 32.81 -8.28
CA ALA A 887 -1.41 33.21 -8.94
C ALA A 887 -1.72 34.12 -10.13
N ASP A 888 -0.79 35.00 -10.48
CA ASP A 888 -0.80 35.75 -11.73
C ASP A 888 -0.21 34.95 -12.90
N MET A 889 0.62 33.94 -12.62
CA MET A 889 1.19 33.00 -13.58
C MET A 889 0.32 31.76 -13.80
N VAL A 890 -0.13 31.50 -15.04
CA VAL A 890 -1.00 30.35 -15.35
C VAL A 890 -0.32 29.02 -15.00
N SER A 891 0.94 28.84 -15.37
CA SER A 891 1.66 27.57 -15.15
C SER A 891 1.78 27.18 -13.67
N LYS A 892 1.85 28.16 -12.77
CA LYS A 892 1.92 27.91 -11.32
C LYS A 892 0.61 27.30 -10.83
N SER A 893 -0.51 27.90 -11.21
CA SER A 893 -1.85 27.37 -10.92
C SER A 893 -2.09 26.04 -11.63
N ALA A 894 -1.57 25.86 -12.85
CA ALA A 894 -1.74 24.65 -13.64
C ALA A 894 -1.15 23.40 -12.96
N ASN A 895 -0.05 23.53 -12.20
CA ASN A 895 0.53 22.41 -11.44
C ASN A 895 -0.43 21.80 -10.40
N TYR A 896 -1.38 22.59 -9.87
CA TYR A 896 -2.40 22.12 -8.93
C TYR A 896 -3.52 21.31 -9.59
N CYS A 897 -3.56 21.24 -10.93
CA CYS A 897 -4.49 20.37 -11.64
C CYS A 897 -4.14 18.88 -11.50
N CYS A 898 -2.89 18.58 -11.13
CA CYS A 898 -2.35 17.22 -10.99
C CYS A 898 -2.63 16.32 -12.22
N THR A 899 -2.50 16.90 -13.42
CA THR A 899 -2.66 16.17 -14.70
C THR A 899 -1.49 15.22 -14.94
N SER A 900 -1.67 14.29 -15.88
CA SER A 900 -0.65 13.34 -16.30
C SER A 900 -0.73 13.07 -17.80
N LYS A 901 0.22 12.31 -18.35
CA LYS A 901 0.14 11.89 -19.77
C LYS A 901 -1.10 11.06 -20.09
N GLN A 902 -1.57 10.27 -19.13
CA GLN A 902 -2.74 9.40 -19.29
C GLN A 902 -4.03 10.21 -19.15
N ASN A 903 -4.00 11.28 -18.35
CA ASN A 903 -5.12 12.20 -18.18
C ASN A 903 -4.61 13.64 -18.32
N SER A 904 -4.50 14.10 -19.56
CA SER A 904 -3.92 15.40 -19.90
C SER A 904 -4.92 16.55 -19.80
N LYS A 905 -6.21 16.28 -19.62
CA LYS A 905 -7.23 17.33 -19.53
C LYS A 905 -7.31 17.84 -18.09
N GLY A 906 -7.17 19.15 -17.92
CA GLY A 906 -7.32 19.84 -16.64
C GLY A 906 -8.30 20.99 -16.75
N LEU A 907 -8.88 21.39 -15.62
CA LEU A 907 -9.71 22.59 -15.52
C LEU A 907 -8.96 23.66 -14.72
N MET A 908 -9.11 24.92 -15.13
CA MET A 908 -8.53 26.08 -14.45
C MET A 908 -9.55 27.20 -14.31
N LEU A 909 -9.54 27.90 -13.18
CA LEU A 909 -10.40 29.05 -12.93
C LEU A 909 -9.63 30.35 -13.11
N LEU A 910 -10.35 31.34 -13.60
CA LEU A 910 -9.91 32.73 -13.60
C LEU A 910 -10.97 33.58 -12.89
N SER A 911 -10.56 34.20 -11.79
CA SER A 911 -11.47 34.87 -10.85
C SER A 911 -11.09 36.33 -10.65
N GLU A 912 -12.10 37.19 -10.57
CA GLU A 912 -11.94 38.57 -10.10
C GLU A 912 -11.76 38.54 -8.58
N VAL A 913 -10.58 38.92 -8.12
CA VAL A 913 -10.19 38.91 -6.71
C VAL A 913 -9.98 40.35 -6.25
N ALA A 914 -10.73 40.75 -5.23
CA ALA A 914 -10.60 42.07 -4.63
C ALA A 914 -9.52 42.07 -3.55
N LEU A 915 -8.30 42.44 -3.93
CA LEU A 915 -7.13 42.38 -3.06
C LEU A 915 -7.05 43.56 -2.09
N GLY A 916 -7.48 44.75 -2.51
CA GLY A 916 -7.34 45.97 -1.73
C GLY A 916 -5.90 46.20 -1.28
N ASP A 917 -5.74 46.68 -0.05
CA ASP A 917 -4.43 46.83 0.58
C ASP A 917 -3.83 45.49 0.98
N MET A 918 -2.72 45.13 0.34
CA MET A 918 -2.05 43.85 0.53
C MET A 918 -0.98 43.92 1.63
N MET A 919 -0.85 42.84 2.41
CA MET A 919 0.30 42.59 3.27
C MET A 919 1.37 41.84 2.49
N GLU A 920 2.48 42.50 2.20
CA GLU A 920 3.58 41.91 1.43
C GLU A 920 4.44 40.99 2.31
N CYS A 921 4.76 39.81 1.79
CA CYS A 921 5.63 38.83 2.40
C CYS A 921 6.63 38.28 1.38
N THR A 922 7.93 38.34 1.68
CA THR A 922 9.01 37.80 0.84
C THR A 922 9.48 36.41 1.26
N GLY A 923 8.90 35.86 2.33
CA GLY A 923 9.17 34.53 2.82
C GLY A 923 7.95 33.93 3.52
N ALA A 924 7.98 32.61 3.74
CA ALA A 924 6.89 31.90 4.39
C ALA A 924 6.57 32.50 5.77
N LYS A 925 5.32 32.90 5.96
CA LYS A 925 4.83 33.53 7.19
C LYS A 925 3.39 33.12 7.40
N TYR A 926 3.14 32.29 8.40
CA TYR A 926 1.79 31.81 8.68
C TYR A 926 0.90 32.94 9.23
N VAL A 927 -0.05 33.41 8.42
CA VAL A 927 -0.97 34.51 8.79
C VAL A 927 -2.24 33.92 9.38
N THR A 928 -2.48 34.17 10.67
CA THR A 928 -3.73 33.79 11.35
C THR A 928 -4.79 34.87 11.23
N LYS A 929 -4.37 36.14 11.25
CA LYS A 929 -5.23 37.31 11.16
C LYS A 929 -4.50 38.44 10.45
N LEU A 930 -5.17 39.06 9.49
CA LEU A 930 -4.65 40.25 8.82
C LEU A 930 -4.65 41.47 9.76
N PRO A 931 -3.67 42.38 9.62
CA PRO A 931 -3.75 43.71 10.25
C PRO A 931 -5.04 44.45 9.84
N LYS A 932 -5.56 45.33 10.71
CA LYS A 932 -6.85 46.01 10.50
C LYS A 932 -6.93 46.81 9.19
N GLU A 933 -5.80 47.23 8.65
CA GLU A 933 -5.67 48.05 7.44
C GLU A 933 -5.45 47.20 6.17
N LYS A 934 -5.33 45.88 6.30
CA LYS A 934 -5.00 44.98 5.19
C LYS A 934 -6.17 44.04 4.89
N HIS A 935 -6.38 43.81 3.59
CA HIS A 935 -7.50 43.04 3.07
C HIS A 935 -7.05 41.70 2.48
N SER A 936 -5.77 41.55 2.14
CA SER A 936 -5.20 40.34 1.55
C SER A 936 -3.71 40.21 1.88
N CYS A 937 -3.11 39.07 1.55
CA CYS A 937 -1.68 38.83 1.64
C CYS A 937 -1.09 38.64 0.23
N PHE A 938 0.11 39.17 0.01
CA PHE A 938 0.86 39.09 -1.23
C PHE A 938 2.20 38.42 -0.96
N GLY A 939 2.36 37.19 -1.44
CA GLY A 939 3.66 36.52 -1.50
C GLY A 939 4.43 37.05 -2.69
N HIS A 940 5.41 37.92 -2.45
CA HIS A 940 6.17 38.58 -3.51
C HIS A 940 7.25 37.62 -4.04
N GLY A 941 7.04 37.09 -5.24
CA GLY A 941 7.99 36.22 -5.93
C GLY A 941 9.00 37.00 -6.76
N ARG A 942 10.11 36.34 -7.13
CA ARG A 942 11.16 36.94 -7.97
C ARG A 942 10.69 37.22 -9.39
N THR A 943 9.79 36.39 -9.92
CA THR A 943 9.25 36.51 -11.28
C THR A 943 7.78 36.91 -11.23
N MET A 944 7.43 37.95 -11.98
CA MET A 944 6.06 38.45 -12.13
C MET A 944 5.78 38.86 -13.58
N PRO A 945 4.52 38.89 -14.03
CA PRO A 945 4.17 39.51 -15.31
C PRO A 945 4.54 41.00 -15.31
N ASP A 946 5.08 41.52 -16.42
CA ASP A 946 5.45 42.94 -16.52
C ASP A 946 4.24 43.85 -16.25
N PRO A 947 4.25 44.65 -15.15
CA PRO A 947 3.14 45.53 -14.80
C PRO A 947 2.84 46.60 -15.86
N LYS A 948 3.82 46.93 -16.73
CA LYS A 948 3.63 47.92 -17.81
C LYS A 948 2.78 47.37 -18.96
N GLU A 949 2.74 46.05 -19.12
CA GLU A 949 1.96 45.36 -20.15
C GLU A 949 0.58 44.88 -19.62
N SER A 950 0.23 45.21 -18.36
CA SER A 950 -1.08 44.90 -17.78
C SER A 950 -2.21 45.57 -18.57
N HIS A 951 -3.28 44.82 -18.81
CA HIS A 951 -4.50 45.34 -19.44
C HIS A 951 -5.54 45.68 -18.36
N TYR A 952 -6.15 46.87 -18.46
CA TYR A 952 -7.20 47.31 -17.54
C TYR A 952 -8.56 47.33 -18.23
N ARG A 953 -9.51 46.59 -17.68
CA ARG A 953 -10.90 46.59 -18.15
C ARG A 953 -11.59 47.91 -17.82
N GLN A 954 -12.69 48.22 -18.53
CA GLN A 954 -13.51 49.43 -18.30
C GLN A 954 -14.07 49.53 -16.88
N ASP A 955 -14.23 48.39 -16.19
CA ASP A 955 -14.70 48.29 -14.80
C ASP A 955 -13.58 48.44 -13.76
N GLY A 956 -12.34 48.69 -14.20
CA GLY A 956 -11.16 48.92 -13.34
C GLY A 956 -10.46 47.65 -12.86
N VAL A 957 -10.77 46.49 -13.42
CA VAL A 957 -10.07 45.21 -13.10
C VAL A 957 -8.78 45.10 -13.91
N GLU A 958 -7.67 44.81 -13.23
CA GLU A 958 -6.37 44.56 -13.84
C GLU A 958 -6.25 43.10 -14.30
N ILE A 959 -5.78 42.88 -15.53
CA ILE A 959 -5.42 41.59 -16.10
C ILE A 959 -3.89 41.60 -16.33
N PRO A 960 -3.10 40.98 -15.44
CA PRO A 960 -1.64 41.01 -15.51
C PRO A 960 -1.11 40.00 -16.54
N LEU A 961 -1.32 40.30 -17.83
CA LEU A 961 -0.98 39.45 -18.98
C LEU A 961 0.39 39.74 -19.61
N GLY A 962 1.22 40.55 -18.95
CA GLY A 962 2.55 40.89 -19.41
C GLY A 962 3.49 39.69 -19.49
N LYS A 963 4.58 39.82 -20.26
CA LYS A 963 5.63 38.81 -20.26
C LYS A 963 6.33 38.72 -18.90
N PRO A 964 6.80 37.54 -18.48
CA PRO A 964 7.43 37.37 -17.18
C PRO A 964 8.76 38.12 -17.13
N ILE A 965 8.90 38.97 -16.12
CA ILE A 965 10.16 39.64 -15.78
C ILE A 965 10.65 39.08 -14.44
N THR A 966 11.95 38.90 -14.29
CA THR A 966 12.57 38.40 -13.05
C THR A 966 13.41 39.50 -12.43
N ASP A 967 13.16 39.80 -11.16
CA ASP A 967 13.97 40.69 -10.33
C ASP A 967 15.07 39.87 -9.61
N PRO A 968 16.35 40.01 -10.01
CA PRO A 968 17.45 39.28 -9.38
C PRO A 968 17.85 39.86 -8.00
N ASP A 969 17.50 41.13 -7.72
CA ASP A 969 17.89 41.82 -6.49
C ASP A 969 16.87 41.57 -5.35
N LEU A 970 15.65 41.12 -5.69
CA LEU A 970 14.63 40.76 -4.72
C LEU A 970 15.02 39.50 -3.93
N LYS A 971 15.31 39.68 -2.63
CA LYS A 971 15.55 38.59 -1.68
C LYS A 971 14.23 37.95 -1.24
N SER A 972 13.63 37.16 -2.13
CA SER A 972 12.45 36.34 -1.85
C SER A 972 12.76 34.85 -1.89
N SER A 973 12.09 34.07 -1.02
CA SER A 973 12.08 32.61 -1.08
C SER A 973 11.09 32.05 -2.11
N LEU A 974 10.22 32.90 -2.68
CA LEU A 974 9.26 32.52 -3.71
C LEU A 974 9.81 32.82 -5.10
N LEU A 975 9.66 31.88 -6.03
CA LEU A 975 10.00 32.10 -7.44
C LEU A 975 8.94 32.95 -8.16
N TYR A 976 7.66 32.74 -7.85
CA TYR A 976 6.53 33.38 -8.49
C TYR A 976 5.58 33.95 -7.44
N ASN A 977 4.82 34.97 -7.80
CA ASN A 977 3.85 35.63 -6.92
C ASN A 977 2.73 34.68 -6.43
N GLU A 978 2.16 35.03 -5.27
CA GLU A 978 0.93 34.44 -4.72
C GLU A 978 0.04 35.54 -4.11
N PHE A 979 -1.26 35.42 -4.34
CA PHE A 979 -2.25 36.31 -3.78
C PHE A 979 -3.22 35.48 -2.93
N ILE A 980 -3.39 35.88 -1.67
CA ILE A 980 -4.16 35.14 -0.70
C ILE A 980 -5.23 36.05 -0.10
N VAL A 981 -6.48 35.61 -0.19
CA VAL A 981 -7.62 36.26 0.47
C VAL A 981 -8.18 35.36 1.57
N TYR A 982 -8.63 35.98 2.65
CA TYR A 982 -9.11 35.28 3.87
C TYR A 982 -10.62 35.43 4.06
N ASP A 983 -11.32 36.01 3.07
CA ASP A 983 -12.77 36.05 2.98
C ASP A 983 -13.23 35.52 1.62
N ILE A 984 -14.11 34.52 1.64
CA ILE A 984 -14.73 33.93 0.44
C ILE A 984 -15.53 34.94 -0.39
N ALA A 985 -15.95 36.07 0.23
CA ALA A 985 -16.71 37.11 -0.43
C ALA A 985 -15.85 38.05 -1.30
N GLN A 986 -14.51 38.03 -1.13
CA GLN A 986 -13.55 38.78 -1.96
C GLN A 986 -13.30 38.15 -3.34
N VAL A 987 -13.93 37.02 -3.64
CA VAL A 987 -13.72 36.26 -4.87
C VAL A 987 -15.01 36.18 -5.67
N ASN A 988 -14.88 36.43 -6.97
CA ASN A 988 -15.94 36.28 -7.96
C ASN A 988 -15.40 35.51 -9.18
N ILE A 989 -15.89 34.29 -9.41
CA ILE A 989 -15.40 33.42 -10.50
C ILE A 989 -15.99 33.92 -11.81
N GLN A 990 -15.14 34.19 -12.81
CA GLN A 990 -15.57 34.80 -14.07
C GLN A 990 -15.42 33.84 -15.26
N TYR A 991 -14.34 33.04 -15.29
CA TYR A 991 -14.08 32.11 -16.39
C TYR A 991 -13.58 30.75 -15.89
N LEU A 992 -13.93 29.71 -16.65
CA LEU A 992 -13.47 28.34 -16.50
C LEU A 992 -12.81 27.91 -17.81
N PHE A 993 -11.57 27.46 -17.73
CA PHE A 993 -10.77 27.00 -18.86
C PHE A 993 -10.68 25.48 -18.83
N LEU A 994 -10.96 24.86 -19.97
CA LEU A 994 -10.56 23.49 -20.25
C LEU A 994 -9.18 23.53 -20.92
N MET A 995 -8.16 23.02 -20.24
CA MET A 995 -6.79 22.98 -20.71
C MET A 995 -6.37 21.56 -21.06
N ASN A 996 -5.61 21.40 -22.14
CA ASN A 996 -4.94 20.16 -22.51
C ASN A 996 -3.43 20.30 -22.29
N PHE A 997 -2.88 19.45 -21.41
CA PHE A 997 -1.48 19.47 -21.01
C PHE A 997 -0.65 18.57 -21.95
N LYS A 998 0.15 19.19 -22.82
CA LYS A 998 1.06 18.49 -23.73
C LYS A 998 2.41 18.25 -23.06
N TYR A 999 2.59 17.07 -22.47
CA TYR A 999 3.87 16.68 -21.84
C TYR A 999 4.93 16.37 -22.90
N LYS A 1000 6.14 16.93 -22.74
CA LYS A 1000 7.25 16.77 -23.70
C LYS A 1000 8.02 15.45 -23.53
N TYR A 1001 8.10 14.91 -22.31
CA TYR A 1001 8.96 13.77 -21.94
C TYR A 1001 8.22 12.64 -21.31
#